data_AF-A0A261GB76-F1
#
_entry.id   AF-A0A261GB76-F1
#
_cell.length_a   1.000
_cell.length_b   1.000
_cell.length_c   1.000
_cell.angle_alpha   90.00
_cell.angle_beta   90.00
_cell.angle_gamma   90.00
#
_symmetry.space_group_name_H-M   'P 1'
#
loop_
_entity.id
_entity.type
_entity.pdbx_description
1 polymer ?
#
loop_
_entity_poly.entity_id
_entity_poly.type
_entity_poly.pdbx_seq_one_letter_code
_entity_poly.pdbx_strand_id
1 'polypeptide(L)'
;MQSNDTQRTRQPWMHDMKPLVHAPAQLWCAPDGVVDATASHAGAESIAGFYLGDTRIVSAIGLRVDGETPTPIGWDSRNKGESRSTLVARNIEGPTVDPQMRVNEHRSVSADGLIERVELRSALDEDRAVRLEMSLRFDMATMQEVKGGIESSAAKGGKVTLRHLPAGEAAGPRHGVAVDCGEISALVRAVGTPQGVDDVPQVSISGLECLFVWNLTVPARGVREVALDLRVETPSNAVMAADGPCPWTDVRVRADDNRLESWANVSLRDLDGLRMSVPALPHDEFLAAGAPWFFTLFGRDSLWAARFMLPLTTRTAMGTLRTLAHFQSRMSDPQTNASPGKIMHELRAEPLVSAGVFASDGMTLPPLYYGTIDATPLWIILLAEAARWGAPEEEVRALLPNLEAALAWLRDWGDCDGDGFLEYIDETGHGLSNQGWKDSGDSVRWNDGGIAQGPIALCEVQGYAYQAAMLGAELLERFGRDGAREWRAWAAELKARFNGSFWVEDERGRYPAIALDADKRPVDALTSNIGHLLGTGILDEQGVRDVVARLTGDDMMSGYGVRTMSGLAGGYSPDSYHCGSVWAHDSAIVMCGLRAEGYVEEAAAIAEGLISAAERFDYQIPELYSGDAGEYGPAPYPAACHPQAWSAASSVAVLSVLLDLNPGGDCGAGNAPCGSPLARGLRIER
;
A
#
# COMPACT_ATOMS: atom_id res chain seq x y z
N MET A 1 -17.37 -22.13 38.51
CA MET A 1 -17.07 -20.92 37.73
C MET A 1 -17.12 -21.34 36.27
N GLN A 2 -18.23 -21.08 35.60
CA GLN A 2 -18.35 -21.30 34.15
C GLN A 2 -17.57 -20.17 33.47
N SER A 3 -16.54 -20.53 32.71
CA SER A 3 -15.83 -19.61 31.82
C SER A 3 -16.75 -19.26 30.67
N ASN A 4 -17.46 -18.14 30.79
CA ASN A 4 -17.96 -17.40 29.62
C ASN A 4 -16.74 -16.76 28.94
N ASP A 5 -15.97 -17.56 28.21
CA ASP A 5 -14.99 -17.02 27.27
C ASP A 5 -15.72 -16.82 25.94
N THR A 6 -16.53 -15.75 25.88
CA THR A 6 -16.95 -15.22 24.58
C THR A 6 -15.70 -14.68 23.93
N GLN A 7 -15.07 -15.50 23.09
CA GLN A 7 -13.89 -15.11 22.31
C GLN A 7 -14.24 -13.85 21.52
N ARG A 8 -13.78 -12.70 22.01
CA ARG A 8 -14.11 -11.39 21.42
C ARG A 8 -13.48 -11.35 20.03
N THR A 9 -14.28 -11.12 19.00
CA THR A 9 -13.80 -10.90 17.63
C THR A 9 -12.78 -9.76 17.63
N ARG A 10 -11.65 -9.98 16.94
CA ARG A 10 -10.52 -9.05 16.86
C ARG A 10 -10.04 -8.99 15.42
N GLN A 11 -9.64 -7.80 14.98
CA GLN A 11 -8.91 -7.66 13.73
C GLN A 11 -7.61 -8.48 13.80
N PRO A 12 -7.28 -9.27 12.76
CA PRO A 12 -5.99 -9.92 12.65
C PRO A 12 -4.83 -8.92 12.61
N TRP A 13 -3.79 -9.17 13.38
CA TRP A 13 -2.54 -8.42 13.28
C TRP A 13 -1.57 -9.13 12.33
N MET A 14 -0.62 -8.35 11.80
CA MET A 14 0.25 -8.77 10.70
C MET A 14 1.66 -8.17 10.76
N HIS A 15 2.00 -7.46 11.84
CA HIS A 15 3.30 -6.79 12.06
C HIS A 15 4.57 -7.58 11.74
N ASP A 16 4.56 -8.91 11.82
CA ASP A 16 5.69 -9.80 11.55
C ASP A 16 5.43 -10.78 10.39
N MET A 17 4.22 -10.77 9.82
CA MET A 17 3.86 -11.61 8.68
C MET A 17 4.69 -11.20 7.46
N LYS A 18 4.88 -12.11 6.50
CA LYS A 18 5.71 -11.87 5.31
C LYS A 18 4.87 -11.94 4.02
N PRO A 19 4.83 -10.85 3.22
CA PRO A 19 4.08 -10.80 1.98
C PRO A 19 4.90 -11.26 0.77
N LEU A 20 4.21 -11.83 -0.21
CA LEU A 20 4.64 -11.87 -1.61
C LEU A 20 3.56 -11.20 -2.45
N VAL A 21 3.93 -10.13 -3.17
CA VAL A 21 2.99 -9.37 -3.98
C VAL A 21 3.34 -9.47 -5.47
N HIS A 22 2.33 -9.79 -6.27
CA HIS A 22 2.34 -9.61 -7.71
C HIS A 22 0.91 -9.23 -8.10
N ALA A 23 0.64 -7.92 -8.08
CA ALA A 23 -0.69 -7.39 -8.26
C ALA A 23 -1.46 -8.02 -9.46
N PRO A 24 -2.76 -8.29 -9.30
CA PRO A 24 -3.59 -8.08 -8.10
C PRO A 24 -3.55 -9.26 -7.10
N ALA A 25 -2.56 -10.15 -7.22
CA ALA A 25 -2.41 -11.31 -6.35
C ALA A 25 -1.41 -11.04 -5.21
N GLN A 26 -1.68 -11.64 -4.05
CA GLN A 26 -0.80 -11.57 -2.88
C GLN A 26 -0.84 -12.88 -2.09
N LEU A 27 0.29 -13.26 -1.49
CA LEU A 27 0.41 -14.40 -0.59
C LEU A 27 0.99 -13.94 0.75
N TRP A 28 0.35 -14.30 1.84
CA TRP A 28 0.79 -13.99 3.20
C TRP A 28 1.19 -15.25 3.96
N CYS A 29 2.34 -15.20 4.63
CA CYS A 29 2.86 -16.30 5.43
C CYS A 29 3.44 -15.79 6.76
N ALA A 30 3.57 -16.68 7.74
CA ALA A 30 4.30 -16.41 8.98
C ALA A 30 5.82 -16.19 8.71
N PRO A 31 6.60 -15.65 9.66
CA PRO A 31 8.04 -15.42 9.50
C PRO A 31 8.86 -16.64 9.03
N ASP A 32 8.39 -17.84 9.34
CA ASP A 32 9.01 -19.11 8.97
C ASP A 32 8.52 -19.68 7.63
N GLY A 33 7.65 -18.95 6.93
CA GLY A 33 7.08 -19.33 5.65
C GLY A 33 5.81 -20.18 5.74
N VAL A 34 5.27 -20.44 6.93
CA VAL A 34 4.02 -21.23 7.07
C VAL A 34 2.81 -20.42 6.57
N VAL A 35 1.95 -21.05 5.77
CA VAL A 35 0.68 -20.47 5.29
C VAL A 35 -0.47 -21.25 5.92
N ASP A 36 -1.01 -20.72 7.02
CA ASP A 36 -2.15 -21.32 7.71
C ASP A 36 -2.99 -20.25 8.42
N ALA A 37 -4.14 -19.91 7.84
CA ALA A 37 -5.13 -18.99 8.41
C ALA A 37 -5.85 -19.56 9.64
N THR A 38 -5.87 -20.89 9.76
CA THR A 38 -6.58 -21.60 10.85
C THR A 38 -5.78 -21.59 12.15
N ALA A 39 -4.47 -21.31 12.06
CA ALA A 39 -3.63 -21.04 13.19
C ALA A 39 -3.93 -19.66 13.79
N SER A 40 -3.83 -19.56 15.12
CA SER A 40 -3.92 -18.25 15.77
C SER A 40 -2.63 -17.47 15.59
N HIS A 41 -2.77 -16.20 15.20
CA HIS A 41 -1.68 -15.23 15.17
C HIS A 41 -2.09 -14.01 16.01
N ALA A 42 -1.22 -13.59 16.94
CA ALA A 42 -1.47 -12.46 17.84
C ALA A 42 -2.84 -12.48 18.58
N GLY A 43 -3.37 -13.68 18.87
CA GLY A 43 -4.65 -13.85 19.58
C GLY A 43 -5.90 -13.65 18.72
N ALA A 44 -5.77 -13.67 17.39
CA ALA A 44 -6.87 -13.73 16.41
C ALA A 44 -6.58 -14.83 15.37
N GLU A 45 -7.49 -15.03 14.41
CA GLU A 45 -7.20 -15.84 13.20
C GLU A 45 -6.14 -15.15 12.35
N SER A 46 -5.30 -15.94 11.67
CA SER A 46 -4.20 -15.43 10.87
C SER A 46 -4.68 -14.89 9.50
N ILE A 47 -3.99 -13.87 8.99
CA ILE A 47 -4.18 -13.37 7.63
C ILE A 47 -3.49 -14.25 6.58
N ALA A 48 -2.81 -15.32 6.98
CA ALA A 48 -2.09 -16.18 6.05
C ALA A 48 -3.03 -16.66 4.93
N GLY A 49 -2.49 -16.77 3.72
CA GLY A 49 -3.24 -17.25 2.57
C GLY A 49 -2.88 -16.57 1.27
N PHE A 50 -3.36 -17.17 0.18
CA PHE A 50 -3.28 -16.62 -1.17
C PHE A 50 -4.57 -15.86 -1.49
N TYR A 51 -4.43 -14.62 -1.95
CA TYR A 51 -5.52 -13.73 -2.31
C TYR A 51 -5.38 -13.32 -3.77
N LEU A 52 -6.52 -13.11 -4.42
CA LEU A 52 -6.61 -12.47 -5.72
C LEU A 52 -7.70 -11.40 -5.67
N GLY A 53 -7.31 -10.13 -5.86
CA GLY A 53 -8.19 -9.00 -5.56
C GLY A 53 -8.59 -8.97 -4.08
N ASP A 54 -9.87 -8.76 -3.81
CA ASP A 54 -10.43 -8.67 -2.46
C ASP A 54 -10.87 -10.02 -1.86
N THR A 55 -10.39 -11.15 -2.39
CA THR A 55 -10.80 -12.49 -1.94
C THR A 55 -9.60 -13.36 -1.58
N ARG A 56 -9.62 -13.96 -0.37
CA ARG A 56 -8.71 -15.05 0.00
C ARG A 56 -9.17 -16.34 -0.68
N ILE A 57 -8.38 -16.82 -1.63
CA ILE A 57 -8.68 -18.05 -2.38
C ILE A 57 -8.25 -19.28 -1.57
N VAL A 58 -7.01 -19.27 -1.06
CA VAL A 58 -6.43 -20.36 -0.27
C VAL A 58 -6.12 -19.86 1.13
N SER A 59 -6.65 -20.54 2.14
CA SER A 59 -6.45 -20.21 3.55
C SER A 59 -5.33 -21.01 4.21
N ALA A 60 -4.96 -22.17 3.68
CA ALA A 60 -3.81 -22.93 4.18
C ALA A 60 -3.11 -23.74 3.07
N ILE A 61 -1.79 -23.83 3.17
CA ILE A 61 -0.92 -24.67 2.35
C ILE A 61 -0.15 -25.61 3.29
N GLY A 62 -0.47 -26.90 3.22
CA GLY A 62 0.15 -27.93 4.06
C GLY A 62 1.21 -28.72 3.31
N LEU A 63 2.31 -29.04 3.99
CA LEU A 63 3.34 -29.94 3.50
C LEU A 63 3.66 -31.03 4.53
N ARG A 64 3.69 -32.30 4.11
CA ARG A 64 4.19 -33.41 4.92
C ARG A 64 5.12 -34.31 4.11
N VAL A 65 6.15 -34.81 4.78
CA VAL A 65 7.12 -35.79 4.27
C VAL A 65 7.05 -36.99 5.21
N ASP A 66 6.72 -38.18 4.69
CA ASP A 66 6.53 -39.41 5.48
C ASP A 66 5.60 -39.19 6.71
N GLY A 67 4.54 -38.39 6.53
CA GLY A 67 3.51 -38.12 7.55
C GLY A 67 3.80 -36.95 8.50
N GLU A 68 5.03 -36.41 8.52
CA GLU A 68 5.41 -35.30 9.39
C GLU A 68 5.64 -33.99 8.62
N THR A 69 5.29 -32.86 9.22
CA THR A 69 5.59 -31.53 8.66
C THR A 69 7.08 -31.24 8.79
N PRO A 70 7.81 -30.96 7.69
CA PRO A 70 9.21 -30.57 7.76
C PRO A 70 9.40 -29.31 8.62
N THR A 71 10.50 -29.22 9.36
CA THR A 71 10.79 -28.07 10.23
C THR A 71 11.43 -26.93 9.40
N PRO A 72 10.85 -25.72 9.35
CA PRO A 72 11.49 -24.57 8.70
C PRO A 72 12.79 -24.18 9.43
N ILE A 73 13.82 -23.85 8.65
CA ILE A 73 15.13 -23.39 9.15
C ILE A 73 15.62 -22.12 8.45
N GLY A 74 14.86 -21.60 7.48
CA GLY A 74 15.16 -20.34 6.81
C GLY A 74 14.08 -19.96 5.80
N TRP A 75 13.91 -18.66 5.62
CA TRP A 75 12.99 -18.06 4.65
C TRP A 75 13.65 -16.83 4.03
N ASP A 76 13.43 -16.62 2.73
CA ASP A 76 13.95 -15.45 2.02
C ASP A 76 13.03 -15.09 0.85
N SER A 77 12.96 -13.80 0.51
CA SER A 77 12.27 -13.25 -0.66
C SER A 77 13.13 -12.18 -1.29
N ARG A 78 13.71 -12.50 -2.46
CA ARG A 78 14.62 -11.60 -3.19
C ARG A 78 14.00 -10.99 -4.43
N ASN A 79 13.11 -11.72 -5.09
CA ASN A 79 12.47 -11.30 -6.33
C ASN A 79 10.99 -10.97 -6.09
N LYS A 80 10.43 -10.15 -6.97
CA LYS A 80 8.99 -9.85 -6.98
C LYS A 80 8.18 -11.14 -7.03
N GLY A 81 7.23 -11.28 -6.11
CA GLY A 81 6.31 -12.41 -6.06
C GLY A 81 6.96 -13.77 -5.75
N GLU A 82 8.23 -13.83 -5.35
CA GLU A 82 8.92 -15.11 -5.11
C GLU A 82 9.46 -15.22 -3.68
N SER A 83 9.32 -16.41 -3.09
CA SER A 83 10.03 -16.80 -1.88
C SER A 83 10.68 -18.16 -1.99
N ARG A 84 11.62 -18.40 -1.08
CA ARG A 84 12.19 -19.71 -0.81
C ARG A 84 12.19 -19.98 0.69
N SER A 85 11.57 -21.09 1.09
CA SER A 85 11.71 -21.65 2.43
C SER A 85 12.65 -22.85 2.38
N THR A 86 13.56 -22.94 3.35
CA THR A 86 14.40 -24.12 3.57
C THR A 86 13.90 -24.84 4.80
N LEU A 87 13.56 -26.12 4.66
CA LEU A 87 13.05 -26.97 5.72
C LEU A 87 13.83 -28.29 5.79
N VAL A 88 13.59 -29.02 6.86
CA VAL A 88 14.25 -30.28 7.17
C VAL A 88 13.23 -31.34 7.56
N ALA A 89 13.22 -32.49 6.87
CA ALA A 89 12.40 -33.63 7.25
C ALA A 89 13.14 -34.46 8.31
N ARG A 90 12.74 -34.29 9.58
CA ARG A 90 13.45 -34.86 10.75
C ARG A 90 13.16 -36.35 10.97
N ASN A 91 12.08 -36.86 10.38
CA ASN A 91 11.65 -38.24 10.45
C ASN A 91 12.37 -39.18 9.46
N ILE A 92 13.18 -38.64 8.56
CA ILE A 92 14.04 -39.44 7.68
C ILE A 92 15.40 -39.62 8.36
N GLU A 93 15.58 -40.80 8.96
CA GLU A 93 16.83 -41.19 9.61
C GLU A 93 17.98 -41.39 8.62
N GLY A 94 19.21 -41.28 9.12
CA GLY A 94 20.37 -41.84 8.43
C GLY A 94 21.55 -42.03 9.39
N PRO A 95 22.79 -42.12 8.87
CA PRO A 95 23.92 -42.65 9.63
C PRO A 95 24.42 -41.74 10.76
N THR A 96 23.99 -40.47 10.79
CA THR A 96 24.42 -39.45 11.74
C THR A 96 23.23 -38.67 12.29
N VAL A 97 23.46 -37.88 13.34
CA VAL A 97 22.45 -36.96 13.92
C VAL A 97 22.08 -35.80 12.99
N ASP A 98 22.93 -35.49 12.01
CA ASP A 98 22.68 -34.42 11.06
C ASP A 98 21.50 -34.77 10.13
N PRO A 99 20.68 -33.79 9.72
CA PRO A 99 19.54 -34.08 8.88
C PRO A 99 19.93 -34.57 7.48
N GLN A 100 19.24 -35.61 7.03
CA GLN A 100 19.58 -36.31 5.79
C GLN A 100 18.69 -35.93 4.60
N MET A 101 17.57 -35.27 4.86
CA MET A 101 16.65 -34.81 3.83
C MET A 101 16.35 -33.32 4.04
N ARG A 102 16.80 -32.51 3.08
CA ARG A 102 16.43 -31.10 2.99
C ARG A 102 15.23 -30.97 2.07
N VAL A 103 14.30 -30.09 2.45
CA VAL A 103 13.14 -29.73 1.65
C VAL A 103 13.27 -28.24 1.32
N ASN A 104 13.24 -27.87 0.04
CA ASN A 104 13.15 -26.47 -0.35
C ASN A 104 11.77 -26.20 -0.95
N GLU A 105 11.00 -25.33 -0.32
CA GLU A 105 9.77 -24.79 -0.90
C GLU A 105 10.11 -23.55 -1.69
N HIS A 106 9.60 -23.46 -2.91
CA HIS A 106 9.73 -22.32 -3.80
C HIS A 106 8.33 -21.86 -4.18
N ARG A 107 7.98 -20.63 -3.81
CA ARG A 107 6.67 -20.05 -4.15
C ARG A 107 6.86 -18.96 -5.19
N SER A 108 5.97 -18.95 -6.17
CA SER A 108 5.89 -17.89 -7.17
C SER A 108 4.44 -17.45 -7.33
N VAL A 109 4.18 -16.18 -7.08
CA VAL A 109 2.90 -15.51 -7.27
C VAL A 109 2.90 -14.80 -8.62
N SER A 110 1.90 -15.08 -9.45
CA SER A 110 1.61 -14.36 -10.69
C SER A 110 0.29 -13.60 -10.56
N ALA A 111 0.00 -12.74 -11.54
CA ALA A 111 -1.22 -11.93 -11.60
C ALA A 111 -2.54 -12.73 -11.41
N ASP A 112 -2.52 -14.01 -11.71
CA ASP A 112 -3.67 -14.91 -11.79
C ASP A 112 -3.45 -16.22 -11.01
N GLY A 113 -2.39 -16.35 -10.22
CA GLY A 113 -2.03 -17.67 -9.71
C GLY A 113 -0.88 -17.76 -8.73
N LEU A 114 -0.68 -18.99 -8.27
CA LEU A 114 0.36 -19.39 -7.33
C LEU A 114 0.97 -20.72 -7.79
N ILE A 115 2.29 -20.78 -7.85
CA ILE A 115 3.03 -22.03 -8.02
C ILE A 115 3.71 -22.37 -6.68
N GLU A 116 3.38 -23.52 -6.13
CA GLU A 116 4.04 -24.14 -4.98
C GLU A 116 4.94 -25.26 -5.48
N ARG A 117 6.26 -25.09 -5.41
CA ARG A 117 7.24 -26.12 -5.81
C ARG A 117 7.99 -26.64 -4.60
N VAL A 118 8.14 -27.96 -4.51
CA VAL A 118 8.86 -28.64 -3.43
C VAL A 118 10.01 -29.44 -4.01
N GLU A 119 11.24 -29.11 -3.61
CA GLU A 119 12.46 -29.85 -3.90
C GLU A 119 12.87 -30.70 -2.68
N LEU A 120 12.94 -32.02 -2.84
CA LEU A 120 13.54 -32.95 -1.88
C LEU A 120 14.98 -33.22 -2.28
N ARG A 121 15.91 -33.00 -1.36
CA ARG A 121 17.35 -33.24 -1.55
C ARG A 121 17.87 -34.22 -0.50
N SER A 122 18.33 -35.37 -0.98
CA SER A 122 18.89 -36.43 -0.14
C SER A 122 20.39 -36.26 0.07
N ALA A 123 20.84 -36.42 1.32
CA ALA A 123 22.23 -36.63 1.68
C ALA A 123 22.54 -38.11 1.95
N LEU A 124 21.62 -39.03 1.69
CA LEU A 124 21.84 -40.47 1.83
C LEU A 124 22.63 -41.02 0.64
N ASP A 125 23.38 -42.09 0.86
CA ASP A 125 24.14 -42.81 -0.18
C ASP A 125 23.29 -43.87 -0.93
N GLU A 126 22.01 -43.98 -0.59
CA GLU A 126 21.05 -44.88 -1.20
C GLU A 126 19.78 -44.14 -1.61
N ASP A 127 19.05 -44.71 -2.58
CA ASP A 127 17.76 -44.22 -3.01
C ASP A 127 16.75 -44.37 -1.86
N ARG A 128 15.94 -43.34 -1.66
CA ARG A 128 14.95 -43.28 -0.57
C ARG A 128 13.54 -43.12 -1.13
N ALA A 129 12.67 -44.07 -0.81
CA ALA A 129 11.23 -43.89 -1.00
C ALA A 129 10.70 -42.87 0.01
N VAL A 130 9.95 -41.89 -0.47
CA VAL A 130 9.37 -40.78 0.32
C VAL A 130 7.92 -40.59 -0.10
N ARG A 131 7.02 -40.56 0.88
CA ARG A 131 5.64 -40.11 0.71
C ARG A 131 5.57 -38.62 0.93
N LEU A 132 5.31 -37.87 -0.13
CA LEU A 132 5.16 -36.41 -0.10
C LEU A 132 3.68 -36.05 -0.21
N GLU A 133 3.21 -35.21 0.70
CA GLU A 133 1.82 -34.76 0.76
C GLU A 133 1.78 -33.23 0.71
N MET A 134 1.03 -32.68 -0.25
CA MET A 134 0.73 -31.25 -0.32
C MET A 134 -0.77 -31.06 -0.22
N SER A 135 -1.23 -30.18 0.66
CA SER A 135 -2.66 -29.85 0.78
C SER A 135 -2.92 -28.35 0.58
N LEU A 136 -4.07 -28.05 -0.02
CA LEU A 136 -4.58 -26.69 -0.18
C LEU A 136 -5.99 -26.63 0.42
N ARG A 137 -6.22 -25.66 1.30
CA ARG A 137 -7.54 -25.37 1.87
C ARG A 137 -8.11 -24.10 1.27
N PHE A 138 -9.35 -24.15 0.79
CA PHE A 138 -10.05 -23.01 0.19
C PHE A 138 -11.10 -22.45 1.16
N ASP A 139 -11.30 -21.13 1.20
CA ASP A 139 -12.38 -20.52 1.99
C ASP A 139 -13.14 -19.41 1.27
N MET A 140 -12.54 -18.74 0.27
CA MET A 140 -13.17 -17.64 -0.47
C MET A 140 -13.62 -16.51 0.47
N ALA A 141 -12.85 -16.24 1.53
CA ALA A 141 -13.14 -15.17 2.47
C ALA A 141 -12.96 -13.82 1.78
N THR A 142 -13.91 -12.90 1.97
CA THR A 142 -13.76 -11.51 1.50
C THR A 142 -12.72 -10.78 2.34
N MET A 143 -12.12 -9.72 1.80
CA MET A 143 -11.16 -8.88 2.52
C MET A 143 -11.76 -8.29 3.80
N GLN A 144 -13.06 -7.95 3.80
CA GLN A 144 -13.74 -7.42 4.98
C GLN A 144 -13.97 -8.48 6.05
N GLU A 145 -14.25 -9.73 5.67
CA GLU A 145 -14.35 -10.84 6.63
C GLU A 145 -13.00 -11.11 7.29
N VAL A 146 -11.92 -11.16 6.50
CA VAL A 146 -10.55 -11.33 7.01
C VAL A 146 -10.18 -10.15 7.91
N LYS A 147 -10.32 -8.91 7.45
CA LYS A 147 -10.01 -7.70 8.24
C LYS A 147 -10.86 -7.64 9.51
N GLY A 148 -12.12 -8.05 9.43
CA GLY A 148 -13.05 -8.13 10.56
C GLY A 148 -12.73 -9.24 11.56
N GLY A 149 -11.84 -10.18 11.22
CA GLY A 149 -11.48 -11.32 12.06
C GLY A 149 -12.60 -12.36 12.20
N ILE A 150 -13.34 -12.58 11.12
CA ILE A 150 -14.44 -13.54 11.07
C ILE A 150 -14.25 -14.56 9.94
N GLU A 151 -14.77 -15.76 10.17
CA GLU A 151 -14.74 -16.84 9.17
C GLU A 151 -15.57 -16.50 7.91
N SER A 152 -15.13 -17.01 6.77
CA SER A 152 -15.80 -16.88 5.46
C SER A 152 -17.26 -17.31 5.48
N SER A 153 -18.16 -16.41 5.07
CA SER A 153 -19.56 -16.73 4.82
C SER A 153 -19.76 -17.64 3.61
N ALA A 154 -18.89 -17.57 2.60
CA ALA A 154 -18.94 -18.45 1.43
C ALA A 154 -18.65 -19.91 1.83
N ALA A 155 -17.62 -20.13 2.65
CA ALA A 155 -17.28 -21.43 3.21
C ALA A 155 -18.41 -21.97 4.11
N LYS A 156 -18.87 -21.17 5.07
CA LYS A 156 -19.98 -21.54 5.98
C LYS A 156 -21.28 -21.86 5.25
N GLY A 157 -21.57 -21.10 4.21
CA GLY A 157 -22.76 -21.25 3.38
C GLY A 157 -22.70 -22.42 2.40
N GLY A 158 -21.59 -23.17 2.33
CA GLY A 158 -21.41 -24.26 1.38
C GLY A 158 -21.38 -23.80 -0.09
N LYS A 159 -20.98 -22.55 -0.34
CA LYS A 159 -20.92 -21.98 -1.70
C LYS A 159 -19.65 -22.37 -2.45
N VAL A 160 -18.61 -22.79 -1.73
CA VAL A 160 -17.33 -23.23 -2.30
C VAL A 160 -17.44 -24.70 -2.69
N THR A 161 -17.25 -24.99 -3.97
CA THR A 161 -17.35 -26.36 -4.51
C THR A 161 -16.03 -26.82 -5.07
N LEU A 162 -15.59 -28.04 -4.72
CA LEU A 162 -14.36 -28.65 -5.21
C LEU A 162 -14.72 -29.91 -6.01
N ARG A 163 -14.19 -30.04 -7.23
CA ARG A 163 -14.34 -31.24 -8.06
C ARG A 163 -12.99 -31.77 -8.51
N HIS A 164 -12.83 -33.09 -8.43
CA HIS A 164 -11.66 -33.76 -8.99
C HIS A 164 -11.78 -33.78 -10.53
N LEU A 165 -10.71 -33.42 -11.21
CA LEU A 165 -10.59 -33.52 -12.66
C LEU A 165 -9.68 -34.70 -13.00
N PRO A 166 -10.23 -35.81 -13.52
CA PRO A 166 -9.43 -36.96 -13.93
C PRO A 166 -8.62 -36.63 -15.19
N ALA A 167 -7.54 -37.39 -15.42
CA ALA A 167 -6.73 -37.23 -16.62
C ALA A 167 -7.57 -37.48 -17.89
N GLY A 168 -7.67 -36.47 -18.77
CA GLY A 168 -8.27 -36.63 -20.11
C GLY A 168 -9.18 -35.51 -20.62
N GLU A 169 -9.65 -34.58 -19.78
CA GLU A 169 -10.66 -33.57 -20.19
C GLU A 169 -10.08 -32.21 -20.63
N ALA A 170 -8.78 -31.95 -20.46
CA ALA A 170 -8.10 -30.81 -21.06
C ALA A 170 -6.69 -31.22 -21.46
N ALA A 171 -6.26 -30.87 -22.68
CA ALA A 171 -5.02 -31.27 -23.34
C ALA A 171 -3.83 -31.51 -22.38
N GLY A 172 -3.61 -32.78 -21.99
CA GLY A 172 -2.47 -33.27 -21.22
C GLY A 172 -2.82 -34.31 -20.13
N PRO A 173 -1.90 -35.22 -19.78
CA PRO A 173 -2.11 -36.21 -18.72
C PRO A 173 -1.85 -35.58 -17.35
N ARG A 174 -2.80 -34.85 -16.75
CA ARG A 174 -2.62 -34.27 -15.40
C ARG A 174 -3.90 -34.33 -14.57
N HIS A 175 -3.79 -34.91 -13.37
CA HIS A 175 -4.81 -34.87 -12.32
C HIS A 175 -4.90 -33.45 -11.77
N GLY A 176 -6.12 -32.97 -11.52
CA GLY A 176 -6.33 -31.64 -10.97
C GLY A 176 -7.56 -31.53 -10.09
N VAL A 177 -7.77 -30.33 -9.54
CA VAL A 177 -8.95 -29.96 -8.77
C VAL A 177 -9.45 -28.62 -9.30
N ALA A 178 -10.71 -28.58 -9.73
CA ALA A 178 -11.39 -27.31 -10.00
C ALA A 178 -12.15 -26.89 -8.74
N VAL A 179 -12.10 -25.59 -8.45
CA VAL A 179 -12.77 -24.95 -7.32
C VAL A 179 -13.63 -23.83 -7.87
N ASP A 180 -14.91 -23.79 -7.52
CA ASP A 180 -15.84 -22.75 -7.99
C ASP A 180 -16.56 -22.10 -6.81
N CYS A 181 -16.72 -20.77 -6.85
CA CYS A 181 -17.54 -19.99 -5.92
C CYS A 181 -18.10 -18.75 -6.63
N GLY A 182 -19.37 -18.82 -7.04
CA GLY A 182 -19.98 -17.73 -7.83
C GLY A 182 -19.30 -17.59 -9.19
N GLU A 183 -18.73 -16.41 -9.46
CA GLU A 183 -17.99 -16.11 -10.69
C GLU A 183 -16.48 -16.40 -10.57
N ILE A 184 -16.00 -16.74 -9.37
CA ILE A 184 -14.61 -17.11 -9.14
C ILE A 184 -14.44 -18.59 -9.48
N SER A 185 -13.53 -18.89 -10.40
CA SER A 185 -13.10 -20.26 -10.67
C SER A 185 -11.59 -20.40 -10.46
N ALA A 186 -11.17 -21.54 -9.92
CA ALA A 186 -9.76 -21.85 -9.73
C ALA A 186 -9.46 -23.28 -10.14
N LEU A 187 -8.23 -23.49 -10.60
CA LEU A 187 -7.76 -24.77 -11.11
C LEU A 187 -6.38 -25.07 -10.55
N VAL A 188 -6.30 -26.14 -9.75
CA VAL A 188 -5.05 -26.69 -9.24
C VAL A 188 -4.62 -27.85 -10.12
N ARG A 189 -3.38 -27.82 -10.59
CA ARG A 189 -2.77 -28.92 -11.36
C ARG A 189 -1.43 -29.30 -10.77
N ALA A 190 -1.16 -30.61 -10.73
CA ALA A 190 0.21 -31.08 -10.52
C ALA A 190 1.05 -30.80 -11.77
N VAL A 191 2.19 -30.13 -11.62
CA VAL A 191 3.10 -29.76 -12.71
C VAL A 191 4.53 -30.23 -12.43
N GLY A 192 5.25 -30.58 -13.50
CA GLY A 192 6.61 -31.12 -13.44
C GLY A 192 6.96 -31.92 -14.70
N THR A 193 8.23 -32.29 -14.85
CA THR A 193 8.67 -33.23 -15.90
C THR A 193 8.51 -34.65 -15.35
N PRO A 194 7.60 -35.49 -15.87
CA PRO A 194 7.47 -36.87 -15.42
C PRO A 194 8.77 -37.63 -15.72
N GLN A 195 9.44 -38.12 -14.68
CA GLN A 195 10.56 -39.04 -14.71
C GLN A 195 10.11 -40.50 -14.45
N GLY A 196 8.83 -40.75 -14.13
CA GLY A 196 8.24 -42.07 -13.97
C GLY A 196 6.72 -42.08 -13.74
N VAL A 197 6.14 -43.27 -13.52
CA VAL A 197 4.71 -43.46 -13.18
C VAL A 197 4.38 -42.89 -11.79
N ASP A 198 5.38 -42.82 -10.92
CA ASP A 198 5.28 -42.34 -9.53
C ASP A 198 5.15 -40.80 -9.40
N ASP A 199 5.25 -40.05 -10.50
CA ASP A 199 5.16 -38.58 -10.51
C ASP A 199 3.72 -38.07 -10.67
N VAL A 200 2.76 -38.97 -10.85
CA VAL A 200 1.34 -38.64 -10.87
C VAL A 200 0.78 -38.74 -9.45
N PRO A 201 0.29 -37.64 -8.86
CA PRO A 201 -0.23 -37.70 -7.50
C PRO A 201 -1.57 -38.41 -7.44
N GLN A 202 -1.80 -39.09 -6.33
CA GLN A 202 -3.15 -39.41 -5.89
C GLN A 202 -3.80 -38.14 -5.35
N VAL A 203 -5.03 -37.88 -5.78
CA VAL A 203 -5.77 -36.67 -5.38
C VAL A 203 -7.02 -37.06 -4.61
N SER A 204 -7.23 -36.45 -3.46
CA SER A 204 -8.45 -36.60 -2.67
C SER A 204 -8.98 -35.24 -2.21
N ILE A 205 -10.30 -35.13 -2.07
CA ILE A 205 -10.98 -33.92 -1.60
C ILE A 205 -11.74 -34.28 -0.31
N SER A 206 -11.58 -33.48 0.73
CA SER A 206 -12.29 -33.60 2.00
C SER A 206 -12.82 -32.22 2.43
N GLY A 207 -14.11 -31.99 2.22
CA GLY A 207 -14.71 -30.68 2.45
C GLY A 207 -14.08 -29.62 1.54
N LEU A 208 -13.41 -28.65 2.15
CA LEU A 208 -12.74 -27.54 1.47
C LEU A 208 -11.23 -27.74 1.27
N GLU A 209 -10.72 -28.91 1.62
CA GLU A 209 -9.31 -29.25 1.45
C GLU A 209 -9.14 -30.24 0.30
N CYS A 210 -8.15 -29.99 -0.56
CA CYS A 210 -7.65 -30.99 -1.48
C CYS A 210 -6.23 -31.41 -1.11
N LEU A 211 -5.96 -32.70 -1.25
CA LEU A 211 -4.71 -33.35 -0.88
C LEU A 211 -4.12 -34.05 -2.11
N PHE A 212 -2.85 -33.76 -2.40
CA PHE A 212 -2.05 -34.40 -3.43
C PHE A 212 -0.96 -35.23 -2.76
N VAL A 213 -0.91 -36.53 -3.09
CA VAL A 213 0.05 -37.49 -2.51
C VAL A 213 0.91 -38.10 -3.60
N TRP A 214 2.23 -37.91 -3.49
CA TRP A 214 3.23 -38.57 -4.33
C TRP A 214 3.99 -39.62 -3.52
N ASN A 215 4.31 -40.75 -4.15
CA ASN A 215 5.23 -41.75 -3.58
C ASN A 215 6.52 -41.71 -4.41
N LEU A 216 7.41 -40.79 -4.04
CA LEU A 216 8.61 -40.47 -4.81
C LEU A 216 9.77 -41.38 -4.41
N THR A 217 10.61 -41.75 -5.38
CA THR A 217 11.95 -42.27 -5.09
C THR A 217 12.96 -41.14 -5.25
N VAL A 218 13.54 -40.67 -4.13
CA VAL A 218 14.61 -39.66 -4.12
C VAL A 218 15.95 -40.37 -4.31
N PRO A 219 16.71 -40.09 -5.40
CA PRO A 219 17.95 -40.80 -5.65
C PRO A 219 19.02 -40.53 -4.58
N ALA A 220 19.94 -41.48 -4.40
CA ALA A 220 21.15 -41.32 -3.60
C ALA A 220 21.88 -40.02 -3.96
N ARG A 221 22.17 -39.17 -2.95
CA ARG A 221 22.78 -37.85 -3.13
C ARG A 221 22.08 -36.96 -4.18
N GLY A 222 20.81 -37.27 -4.46
CA GLY A 222 20.06 -36.74 -5.57
C GLY A 222 18.96 -35.78 -5.14
N VAL A 223 18.18 -35.36 -6.14
CA VAL A 223 17.10 -34.39 -6.01
C VAL A 223 15.85 -34.91 -6.68
N ARG A 224 14.70 -34.63 -6.07
CA ARG A 224 13.38 -34.77 -6.67
C ARG A 224 12.58 -33.50 -6.50
N GLU A 225 11.76 -33.18 -7.49
CA GLU A 225 10.92 -31.99 -7.49
C GLU A 225 9.50 -32.35 -7.94
N VAL A 226 8.52 -31.79 -7.25
CA VAL A 226 7.12 -31.71 -7.70
C VAL A 226 6.60 -30.30 -7.49
N ALA A 227 5.51 -29.95 -8.17
CA ALA A 227 4.87 -28.67 -7.97
C ALA A 227 3.35 -28.73 -8.17
N LEU A 228 2.66 -27.80 -7.53
CA LEU A 228 1.27 -27.45 -7.78
C LEU A 228 1.19 -26.08 -8.44
N ASP A 229 0.41 -25.98 -9.51
CA ASP A 229 0.08 -24.73 -10.22
C ASP A 229 -1.40 -24.43 -9.99
N LEU A 230 -1.68 -23.38 -9.23
CA LEU A 230 -3.01 -22.83 -9.00
C LEU A 230 -3.22 -21.65 -9.94
N ARG A 231 -4.23 -21.74 -10.80
CA ARG A 231 -4.72 -20.64 -11.64
C ARG A 231 -6.10 -20.22 -11.21
N VAL A 232 -6.37 -18.93 -11.17
CA VAL A 232 -7.64 -18.36 -10.70
C VAL A 232 -8.15 -17.36 -11.74
N GLU A 233 -9.41 -17.49 -12.09
CA GLU A 233 -10.14 -16.58 -12.97
C GLU A 233 -11.15 -15.79 -12.13
N THR A 234 -11.05 -14.46 -12.18
CA THR A 234 -11.94 -13.50 -11.51
C THR A 234 -12.44 -12.47 -12.52
N PRO A 235 -13.45 -12.80 -13.35
CA PRO A 235 -13.87 -11.96 -14.49
C PRO A 235 -14.40 -10.58 -14.07
N SER A 236 -14.88 -10.46 -12.82
CA SER A 236 -15.47 -9.24 -12.26
C SER A 236 -14.49 -8.44 -11.39
N ASN A 237 -13.18 -8.73 -11.45
CA ASN A 237 -12.20 -7.95 -10.71
C ASN A 237 -12.11 -6.52 -11.27
N ALA A 238 -12.11 -5.52 -10.38
CA ALA A 238 -12.09 -4.12 -10.81
C ALA A 238 -10.72 -3.66 -11.34
N VAL A 239 -9.66 -4.40 -10.97
CA VAL A 239 -8.28 -4.14 -11.32
C VAL A 239 -7.61 -5.38 -11.89
N MET A 240 -6.56 -5.18 -12.67
CA MET A 240 -5.73 -6.24 -13.23
C MET A 240 -4.25 -5.87 -13.11
N ALA A 241 -3.36 -6.82 -13.44
CA ALA A 241 -1.93 -6.55 -13.46
C ALA A 241 -1.59 -5.58 -14.59
N ALA A 242 -0.62 -4.69 -14.36
CA ALA A 242 -0.09 -3.87 -15.44
C ALA A 242 0.61 -4.75 -16.49
N ASP A 243 0.22 -4.59 -17.77
CA ASP A 243 0.70 -5.41 -18.90
C ASP A 243 2.14 -5.03 -19.34
N GLY A 244 2.53 -3.78 -19.14
CA GLY A 244 3.83 -3.28 -19.62
C GLY A 244 5.03 -3.64 -18.72
N PRO A 245 6.27 -3.49 -19.23
CA PRO A 245 7.48 -3.67 -18.40
C PRO A 245 7.58 -2.58 -17.35
N CYS A 246 8.18 -2.92 -16.21
CA CYS A 246 8.44 -1.99 -15.11
C CYS A 246 9.35 -0.84 -15.57
N PRO A 247 8.93 0.44 -15.46
CA PRO A 247 9.75 1.56 -15.91
C PRO A 247 11.09 1.72 -15.18
N TRP A 248 11.22 1.08 -14.00
CA TRP A 248 12.44 1.10 -13.18
C TRP A 248 13.05 -0.29 -12.97
N THR A 249 12.77 -1.25 -13.86
CA THR A 249 13.29 -2.63 -13.71
C THR A 249 14.82 -2.70 -13.66
N ASP A 250 15.48 -1.82 -14.42
CA ASP A 250 16.95 -1.74 -14.50
C ASP A 250 17.55 -0.70 -13.55
N VAL A 251 16.71 0.03 -12.79
CA VAL A 251 17.19 1.04 -11.84
C VAL A 251 17.74 0.36 -10.60
N ARG A 252 18.97 0.71 -10.22
CA ARG A 252 19.59 0.27 -8.96
C ARG A 252 20.18 1.47 -8.23
N VAL A 253 19.94 1.53 -6.92
CA VAL A 253 20.55 2.54 -6.06
C VAL A 253 21.83 1.97 -5.47
N ARG A 254 22.89 2.77 -5.43
CA ARG A 254 24.15 2.46 -4.74
C ARG A 254 24.52 3.59 -3.79
N ALA A 255 24.99 3.25 -2.59
CA ALA A 255 25.43 4.23 -1.60
C ALA A 255 26.55 3.65 -0.71
N ASP A 256 27.37 4.51 -0.09
CA ASP A 256 28.30 4.04 0.96
C ASP A 256 27.54 3.63 2.24
N ASP A 257 26.35 4.20 2.46
CA ASP A 257 25.41 3.77 3.51
C ASP A 257 24.49 2.66 2.98
N ASN A 258 24.78 1.43 3.40
CA ASN A 258 24.02 0.25 2.98
C ASN A 258 22.54 0.29 3.39
N ARG A 259 22.15 1.11 4.37
CA ARG A 259 20.74 1.20 4.81
C ARG A 259 19.89 1.87 3.74
N LEU A 260 20.39 2.99 3.18
CA LEU A 260 19.73 3.68 2.07
C LEU A 260 19.70 2.83 0.80
N GLU A 261 20.82 2.17 0.46
CA GLU A 261 20.88 1.25 -0.68
C GLU A 261 19.85 0.11 -0.54
N SER A 262 19.79 -0.53 0.63
CA SER A 262 18.87 -1.65 0.86
C SER A 262 17.41 -1.20 0.82
N TRP A 263 17.08 -0.12 1.52
CA TRP A 263 15.72 0.42 1.57
C TRP A 263 15.20 0.84 0.20
N ALA A 264 15.98 1.58 -0.58
CA ALA A 264 15.54 2.02 -1.90
C ALA A 264 15.34 0.85 -2.87
N ASN A 265 16.26 -0.13 -2.89
CA ASN A 265 16.13 -1.27 -3.79
C ASN A 265 14.99 -2.22 -3.39
N VAL A 266 14.73 -2.43 -2.10
CA VAL A 266 13.54 -3.17 -1.61
C VAL A 266 12.27 -2.43 -2.00
N SER A 267 12.22 -1.11 -1.77
CA SER A 267 11.07 -0.27 -2.13
C SER A 267 10.75 -0.31 -3.63
N LEU A 268 11.76 -0.23 -4.50
CA LEU A 268 11.56 -0.31 -5.97
C LEU A 268 11.02 -1.68 -6.41
N ARG A 269 11.47 -2.77 -5.79
CA ARG A 269 10.94 -4.12 -6.03
C ARG A 269 9.49 -4.22 -5.59
N ASP A 270 9.18 -3.72 -4.40
CA ASP A 270 7.84 -3.75 -3.84
C ASP A 270 6.86 -2.92 -4.69
N LEU A 271 7.28 -1.73 -5.13
CA LEU A 271 6.52 -0.89 -6.07
C LEU A 271 6.24 -1.61 -7.39
N ASP A 272 7.19 -2.40 -7.93
CA ASP A 272 6.91 -3.23 -9.11
C ASP A 272 5.86 -4.31 -8.82
N GLY A 273 5.88 -4.90 -7.62
CA GLY A 273 4.86 -5.81 -7.13
C GLY A 273 3.45 -5.21 -7.00
N LEU A 274 3.35 -3.88 -6.86
CA LEU A 274 2.10 -3.14 -6.68
C LEU A 274 1.51 -2.54 -7.97
N ARG A 275 2.15 -2.75 -9.14
CA ARG A 275 1.70 -2.17 -10.43
C ARG A 275 0.42 -2.83 -10.95
N MET A 276 -0.63 -2.03 -11.12
CA MET A 276 -1.94 -2.45 -11.63
C MET A 276 -2.38 -1.60 -12.83
N SER A 277 -3.41 -2.06 -13.52
CA SER A 277 -4.22 -1.27 -14.46
C SER A 277 -5.70 -1.61 -14.26
N VAL A 278 -6.59 -0.86 -14.92
CA VAL A 278 -8.02 -1.20 -14.95
C VAL A 278 -8.37 -1.87 -16.29
N PRO A 279 -9.35 -2.79 -16.34
CA PRO A 279 -9.71 -3.47 -17.59
C PRO A 279 -10.04 -2.54 -18.77
N ALA A 280 -10.60 -1.36 -18.48
CA ALA A 280 -10.93 -0.36 -19.50
C ALA A 280 -9.69 0.34 -20.10
N LEU A 281 -8.56 0.32 -19.39
CA LEU A 281 -7.30 1.00 -19.74
C LEU A 281 -6.10 0.10 -19.41
N PRO A 282 -5.97 -1.07 -20.06
CA PRO A 282 -5.02 -2.12 -19.66
C PRO A 282 -3.54 -1.69 -19.77
N HIS A 283 -3.25 -0.65 -20.56
CA HIS A 283 -1.90 -0.12 -20.79
C HIS A 283 -1.55 1.08 -19.88
N ASP A 284 -2.51 1.61 -19.12
CA ASP A 284 -2.29 2.70 -18.18
C ASP A 284 -2.05 2.14 -16.78
N GLU A 285 -0.77 2.04 -16.44
CA GLU A 285 -0.36 1.56 -15.12
C GLU A 285 -0.56 2.62 -14.03
N PHE A 286 -0.93 2.16 -12.85
CA PHE A 286 -0.88 2.91 -11.60
C PHE A 286 -0.32 1.99 -10.50
N LEU A 287 -0.05 2.56 -9.33
CA LEU A 287 0.40 1.81 -8.15
C LEU A 287 -0.79 1.60 -7.21
N ALA A 288 -1.06 0.36 -6.82
CA ALA A 288 -2.06 0.06 -5.79
C ALA A 288 -1.69 0.71 -4.45
N ALA A 289 -2.65 0.97 -3.57
CA ALA A 289 -2.35 1.63 -2.29
C ALA A 289 -1.47 0.73 -1.39
N GLY A 290 -1.99 -0.44 -1.01
CA GLY A 290 -1.42 -1.21 0.09
C GLY A 290 -1.87 -2.64 0.24
N ALA A 291 -0.93 -3.57 0.41
CA ALA A 291 -1.27 -4.95 0.75
C ALA A 291 -1.37 -5.15 2.28
N PRO A 292 -2.40 -5.86 2.80
CA PRO A 292 -3.49 -6.50 2.07
C PRO A 292 -4.75 -5.66 1.95
N TRP A 293 -4.98 -4.71 2.85
CA TRP A 293 -6.31 -4.11 3.07
C TRP A 293 -6.79 -3.19 1.95
N PHE A 294 -5.85 -2.56 1.25
CA PHE A 294 -6.09 -1.50 0.28
C PHE A 294 -5.45 -1.84 -1.07
N PHE A 295 -5.41 -3.13 -1.43
CA PHE A 295 -4.66 -3.62 -2.59
C PHE A 295 -5.48 -3.46 -3.89
N THR A 296 -5.84 -2.21 -4.18
CA THR A 296 -6.62 -1.78 -5.34
C THR A 296 -6.28 -0.31 -5.67
N LEU A 297 -7.01 0.30 -6.62
CA LEU A 297 -6.89 1.72 -6.96
C LEU A 297 -7.47 2.60 -5.85
N PHE A 298 -6.59 3.35 -5.18
CA PHE A 298 -6.95 4.53 -4.38
C PHE A 298 -6.39 5.78 -5.06
N GLY A 299 -7.22 6.78 -5.30
CA GLY A 299 -6.88 7.97 -6.07
C GLY A 299 -5.74 8.75 -5.43
N ARG A 300 -5.90 9.15 -4.16
CA ARG A 300 -4.90 9.91 -3.41
C ARG A 300 -3.56 9.17 -3.31
N ASP A 301 -3.58 7.91 -2.90
CA ASP A 301 -2.38 7.10 -2.71
C ASP A 301 -1.60 6.94 -4.03
N SER A 302 -2.33 6.65 -5.11
CA SER A 302 -1.74 6.53 -6.45
C SER A 302 -1.13 7.86 -6.92
N LEU A 303 -1.77 8.99 -6.62
CA LEU A 303 -1.28 10.32 -6.97
C LEU A 303 0.03 10.64 -6.23
N TRP A 304 0.09 10.42 -4.91
CA TRP A 304 1.30 10.67 -4.12
C TRP A 304 2.44 9.72 -4.48
N ALA A 305 2.16 8.42 -4.60
CA ALA A 305 3.17 7.45 -5.01
C ALA A 305 3.73 7.80 -6.40
N ALA A 306 2.87 8.14 -7.37
CA ALA A 306 3.33 8.57 -8.69
C ALA A 306 4.10 9.89 -8.66
N ARG A 307 3.71 10.84 -7.80
CA ARG A 307 4.41 12.12 -7.61
C ARG A 307 5.84 11.90 -7.11
N PHE A 308 6.04 11.04 -6.12
CA PHE A 308 7.37 10.70 -5.62
C PHE A 308 8.23 9.95 -6.65
N MET A 309 7.61 9.25 -7.60
CA MET A 309 8.31 8.50 -8.65
C MET A 309 8.74 9.33 -9.87
N LEU A 310 8.28 10.59 -10.00
CA LEU A 310 8.61 11.49 -11.11
C LEU A 310 10.12 11.59 -11.45
N PRO A 311 11.05 11.62 -10.47
CA PRO A 311 12.50 11.65 -10.74
C PRO A 311 13.02 10.42 -11.47
N LEU A 312 12.33 9.28 -11.37
CA LEU A 312 12.70 8.05 -12.07
C LEU A 312 11.95 7.90 -13.39
N THR A 313 10.65 8.22 -13.40
CA THR A 313 9.79 8.05 -14.58
C THR A 313 8.54 8.94 -14.53
N THR A 314 8.14 9.46 -15.69
CA THR A 314 6.84 10.12 -15.88
C THR A 314 5.74 9.16 -16.32
N ARG A 315 6.08 7.93 -16.74
CA ARG A 315 5.12 6.96 -17.30
C ARG A 315 4.04 6.57 -16.30
N THR A 316 4.42 6.30 -15.06
CA THR A 316 3.49 5.93 -13.99
C THR A 316 2.58 7.10 -13.60
N ALA A 317 3.12 8.33 -13.56
CA ALA A 317 2.29 9.52 -13.36
C ALA A 317 1.25 9.68 -14.46
N MET A 318 1.65 9.56 -15.73
CA MET A 318 0.72 9.71 -16.84
C MET A 318 -0.33 8.59 -16.92
N GLY A 319 0.04 7.35 -16.58
CA GLY A 319 -0.90 6.23 -16.45
C GLY A 319 -1.93 6.44 -15.33
N THR A 320 -1.46 6.83 -14.13
CA THR A 320 -2.33 7.21 -13.01
C THR A 320 -3.29 8.35 -13.39
N LEU A 321 -2.77 9.42 -14.01
CA LEU A 321 -3.57 10.59 -14.39
C LEU A 321 -4.69 10.22 -15.38
N ARG A 322 -4.40 9.40 -16.40
CA ARG A 322 -5.40 8.94 -17.38
C ARG A 322 -6.43 8.00 -16.76
N THR A 323 -5.99 7.07 -15.92
CA THR A 323 -6.89 6.16 -15.19
C THR A 323 -7.85 6.94 -14.30
N LEU A 324 -7.36 7.90 -13.52
CA LEU A 324 -8.22 8.72 -12.66
C LEU A 324 -9.12 9.67 -13.46
N ALA A 325 -8.63 10.21 -14.59
CA ALA A 325 -9.42 11.03 -15.50
C ALA A 325 -10.59 10.26 -16.15
N HIS A 326 -10.42 8.96 -16.41
CA HIS A 326 -11.48 8.09 -16.91
C HIS A 326 -12.65 7.98 -15.93
N PHE A 327 -12.36 7.94 -14.63
CA PHE A 327 -13.36 7.94 -13.56
C PHE A 327 -13.66 9.34 -13.01
N GLN A 328 -13.25 10.44 -13.67
CA GLN A 328 -13.60 11.78 -13.20
C GLN A 328 -15.11 11.98 -13.27
N SER A 329 -15.72 12.37 -12.15
CA SER A 329 -17.18 12.46 -12.07
C SER A 329 -17.72 13.56 -13.01
N ARG A 330 -18.86 13.28 -13.61
CA ARG A 330 -19.66 14.23 -14.41
C ARG A 330 -21.00 14.56 -13.76
N MET A 331 -21.28 13.99 -12.58
CA MET A 331 -22.57 14.03 -11.93
C MET A 331 -22.42 14.42 -10.47
N SER A 332 -23.50 14.91 -9.87
CA SER A 332 -23.62 15.02 -8.42
C SER A 332 -24.38 13.80 -7.91
N ASP A 333 -23.80 13.06 -6.97
CA ASP A 333 -24.44 11.91 -6.33
C ASP A 333 -23.96 11.76 -4.87
N PRO A 334 -24.81 12.05 -3.87
CA PRO A 334 -24.45 11.90 -2.46
C PRO A 334 -24.04 10.47 -2.07
N GLN A 335 -24.62 9.43 -2.70
CA GLN A 335 -24.35 8.03 -2.34
C GLN A 335 -22.89 7.63 -2.64
N THR A 336 -22.34 8.15 -3.73
CA THR A 336 -20.93 7.96 -4.10
C THR A 336 -20.04 9.10 -3.65
N ASN A 337 -20.60 10.14 -3.01
CA ASN A 337 -19.95 11.42 -2.69
C ASN A 337 -19.35 12.13 -3.93
N ALA A 338 -19.97 11.90 -5.09
CA ALA A 338 -19.50 12.40 -6.38
C ALA A 338 -20.01 13.83 -6.63
N SER A 339 -19.16 14.66 -7.24
CA SER A 339 -19.52 15.98 -7.75
C SER A 339 -18.84 16.21 -9.10
N PRO A 340 -19.41 17.02 -10.01
CA PRO A 340 -18.80 17.30 -11.31
C PRO A 340 -17.33 17.76 -11.20
N GLY A 341 -16.42 17.08 -11.89
CA GLY A 341 -14.99 17.36 -11.91
C GLY A 341 -14.17 16.67 -10.81
N LYS A 342 -14.82 16.04 -9.81
CA LYS A 342 -14.17 15.36 -8.69
C LYS A 342 -13.45 14.08 -9.14
N ILE A 343 -12.26 13.84 -8.58
CA ILE A 343 -11.49 12.60 -8.75
C ILE A 343 -11.87 11.60 -7.64
N MET A 344 -11.97 10.32 -7.98
CA MET A 344 -12.41 9.26 -7.06
C MET A 344 -11.43 8.96 -5.92
N HIS A 345 -11.97 8.45 -4.81
CA HIS A 345 -11.26 7.96 -3.62
C HIS A 345 -10.77 6.53 -3.81
N GLU A 346 -11.66 5.56 -4.02
CA GLU A 346 -11.30 4.16 -4.25
C GLU A 346 -12.20 3.46 -5.28
N LEU A 347 -11.67 2.38 -5.87
CA LEU A 347 -12.37 1.46 -6.77
C LEU A 347 -12.26 0.02 -6.27
N ARG A 348 -13.39 -0.68 -6.16
CA ARG A 348 -13.50 -2.10 -5.78
C ARG A 348 -14.44 -2.86 -6.70
N ALA A 349 -14.34 -4.19 -6.67
CA ALA A 349 -15.22 -5.07 -7.44
C ALA A 349 -16.65 -5.13 -6.86
N GLU A 350 -16.74 -5.12 -5.54
CA GLU A 350 -18.00 -5.19 -4.79
C GLU A 350 -18.11 -4.05 -3.77
N PRO A 351 -19.33 -3.73 -3.30
CA PRO A 351 -19.50 -2.75 -2.23
C PRO A 351 -18.72 -3.15 -0.99
N LEU A 352 -18.04 -2.19 -0.36
CA LEU A 352 -17.40 -2.40 0.93
C LEU A 352 -18.46 -2.34 2.01
N VAL A 353 -18.60 -3.41 2.78
CA VAL A 353 -19.47 -3.47 3.96
C VAL A 353 -18.62 -3.89 5.16
N SER A 354 -18.62 -3.06 6.20
CA SER A 354 -17.86 -3.37 7.42
C SER A 354 -18.32 -4.67 8.06
N ALA A 355 -17.36 -5.49 8.51
CA ALA A 355 -17.62 -6.82 9.03
C ALA A 355 -16.83 -7.10 10.32
N GLY A 356 -17.29 -8.12 11.07
CA GLY A 356 -16.63 -8.57 12.29
C GLY A 356 -16.50 -7.48 13.34
N VAL A 357 -15.27 -7.21 13.80
CA VAL A 357 -14.99 -6.19 14.83
C VAL A 357 -15.41 -4.77 14.42
N PHE A 358 -15.51 -4.49 13.12
CA PHE A 358 -15.89 -3.18 12.56
C PHE A 358 -17.39 -3.05 12.23
N ALA A 359 -18.18 -4.10 12.45
CA ALA A 359 -19.60 -4.10 12.05
C ALA A 359 -20.43 -3.00 12.75
N SER A 360 -20.02 -2.57 13.94
CA SER A 360 -20.71 -1.49 14.69
C SER A 360 -20.58 -0.12 14.04
N ASP A 361 -19.59 0.08 13.18
CA ASP A 361 -19.27 1.39 12.61
C ASP A 361 -20.26 1.73 11.48
N GLY A 362 -21.02 0.75 10.98
CA GLY A 362 -22.08 0.93 9.98
C GLY A 362 -21.58 1.35 8.60
N MET A 363 -20.26 1.50 8.42
CA MET A 363 -19.67 2.03 7.19
C MET A 363 -19.91 1.10 6.00
N THR A 364 -20.46 1.69 4.94
CA THR A 364 -20.76 1.04 3.67
C THR A 364 -20.39 1.97 2.52
N LEU A 365 -19.50 1.52 1.63
CA LEU A 365 -19.03 2.31 0.49
C LEU A 365 -19.41 1.63 -0.84
N PRO A 366 -19.90 2.39 -1.83
CA PRO A 366 -20.14 1.85 -3.16
C PRO A 366 -18.83 1.43 -3.84
N PRO A 367 -18.88 0.54 -4.86
CA PRO A 367 -17.68 0.04 -5.55
C PRO A 367 -16.80 1.15 -6.15
N LEU A 368 -17.40 2.25 -6.62
CA LEU A 368 -16.70 3.46 -7.04
C LEU A 368 -17.12 4.59 -6.10
N TYR A 369 -16.19 5.05 -5.26
CA TYR A 369 -16.46 6.03 -4.21
C TYR A 369 -15.57 7.26 -4.37
N TYR A 370 -16.10 8.45 -4.07
CA TYR A 370 -15.45 9.75 -4.26
C TYR A 370 -15.27 10.52 -2.94
N GLY A 371 -15.34 9.86 -1.77
CA GLY A 371 -15.12 10.50 -0.46
C GLY A 371 -13.65 10.86 -0.20
N THR A 372 -13.10 11.73 -1.03
CA THR A 372 -11.76 12.33 -0.94
C THR A 372 -11.86 13.82 -1.26
N ILE A 373 -11.33 14.67 -0.39
CA ILE A 373 -11.30 16.12 -0.64
C ILE A 373 -10.00 16.56 -1.32
N ASP A 374 -8.94 15.76 -1.22
CA ASP A 374 -7.58 16.08 -1.63
C ASP A 374 -7.18 15.48 -3.00
N ALA A 375 -7.82 14.40 -3.47
CA ALA A 375 -7.43 13.77 -4.75
C ALA A 375 -7.57 14.70 -5.96
N THR A 376 -8.62 15.53 -6.02
CA THR A 376 -8.83 16.46 -7.15
C THR A 376 -7.72 17.51 -7.28
N PRO A 377 -7.36 18.30 -6.23
CA PRO A 377 -6.23 19.21 -6.33
C PRO A 377 -4.89 18.47 -6.54
N LEU A 378 -4.69 17.30 -5.92
CA LEU A 378 -3.48 16.49 -6.14
C LEU A 378 -3.34 16.00 -7.59
N TRP A 379 -4.44 15.69 -8.27
CA TRP A 379 -4.45 15.31 -9.68
C TRP A 379 -3.96 16.46 -10.58
N ILE A 380 -4.41 17.68 -10.30
CA ILE A 380 -3.96 18.89 -11.03
C ILE A 380 -2.46 19.12 -10.81
N ILE A 381 -2.00 19.01 -9.56
CA ILE A 381 -0.59 19.17 -9.19
C ILE A 381 0.27 18.16 -9.93
N LEU A 382 -0.10 16.87 -9.90
CA LEU A 382 0.65 15.81 -10.56
C LEU A 382 0.74 16.02 -12.07
N LEU A 383 -0.35 16.46 -12.73
CA LEU A 383 -0.34 16.75 -14.17
C LEU A 383 0.68 17.84 -14.52
N ALA A 384 0.71 18.93 -13.75
CA ALA A 384 1.63 20.02 -13.97
C ALA A 384 3.08 19.63 -13.68
N GLU A 385 3.33 18.88 -12.61
CA GLU A 385 4.66 18.38 -12.28
C GLU A 385 5.16 17.36 -13.30
N ALA A 386 4.32 16.44 -13.76
CA ALA A 386 4.67 15.51 -14.83
C ALA A 386 5.09 16.26 -16.10
N ALA A 387 4.38 17.33 -16.47
CA ALA A 387 4.73 18.19 -17.59
C ALA A 387 6.07 18.93 -17.40
N ARG A 388 6.45 19.28 -16.16
CA ARG A 388 7.75 19.88 -15.82
C ARG A 388 8.87 18.83 -15.87
N TRP A 389 8.60 17.60 -15.45
CA TRP A 389 9.51 16.45 -15.52
C TRP A 389 9.65 15.84 -16.93
N GLY A 390 9.02 16.44 -17.94
CA GLY A 390 9.20 16.05 -19.34
C GLY A 390 8.24 14.97 -19.83
N ALA A 391 7.05 14.84 -19.22
CA ALA A 391 5.97 14.03 -19.80
C ALA A 391 5.64 14.51 -21.23
N PRO A 392 5.28 13.59 -22.15
CA PRO A 392 4.99 13.96 -23.54
C PRO A 392 3.89 15.02 -23.64
N GLU A 393 4.16 16.11 -24.35
CA GLU A 393 3.27 17.28 -24.42
C GLU A 393 1.89 16.95 -24.99
N GLU A 394 1.81 16.03 -25.95
CA GLU A 394 0.53 15.55 -26.52
C GLU A 394 -0.32 14.81 -25.48
N GLU A 395 0.29 14.02 -24.60
CA GLU A 395 -0.44 13.30 -23.54
C GLU A 395 -0.97 14.27 -22.47
N VAL A 396 -0.18 15.29 -22.12
CA VAL A 396 -0.63 16.37 -21.22
C VAL A 396 -1.76 17.16 -21.86
N ARG A 397 -1.65 17.49 -23.15
CA ARG A 397 -2.68 18.22 -23.91
C ARG A 397 -4.01 17.48 -23.94
N ALA A 398 -3.98 16.15 -24.06
CA ALA A 398 -5.18 15.31 -24.08
C ALA A 398 -5.98 15.39 -22.75
N LEU A 399 -5.32 15.70 -21.64
CA LEU A 399 -5.93 15.80 -20.32
C LEU A 399 -6.42 17.22 -19.96
N LEU A 400 -6.26 18.21 -20.84
CA LEU A 400 -6.72 19.58 -20.57
C LEU A 400 -8.24 19.70 -20.29
N PRO A 401 -9.14 18.97 -20.95
CA PRO A 401 -10.56 19.00 -20.58
C PRO A 401 -10.83 18.52 -19.15
N ASN A 402 -10.09 17.50 -18.70
CA ASN A 402 -10.18 16.99 -17.34
C ASN A 402 -9.59 17.99 -16.32
N LEU A 403 -8.49 18.67 -16.68
CA LEU A 403 -7.92 19.78 -15.91
C LEU A 403 -8.92 20.91 -15.73
N GLU A 404 -9.58 21.36 -16.80
CA GLU A 404 -10.59 22.41 -16.76
C GLU A 404 -11.76 22.01 -15.83
N ALA A 405 -12.21 20.75 -15.87
CA ALA A 405 -13.25 20.22 -14.99
C ALA A 405 -12.80 20.09 -13.53
N ALA A 406 -11.57 19.65 -13.28
CA ALA A 406 -11.01 19.53 -11.93
C ALA A 406 -10.81 20.91 -11.29
N LEU A 407 -10.33 21.88 -12.07
CA LEU A 407 -10.24 23.28 -11.64
C LEU A 407 -11.64 23.82 -11.32
N ALA A 408 -12.62 23.64 -12.21
CA ALA A 408 -14.00 24.04 -11.94
C ALA A 408 -14.57 23.43 -10.64
N TRP A 409 -14.24 22.16 -10.34
CA TRP A 409 -14.62 21.54 -9.07
C TRP A 409 -14.10 22.31 -7.84
N LEU A 410 -12.83 22.79 -7.86
CA LEU A 410 -12.26 23.57 -6.74
C LEU A 410 -13.11 24.81 -6.41
N ARG A 411 -13.64 25.49 -7.45
CA ARG A 411 -14.42 26.74 -7.29
C ARG A 411 -15.89 26.48 -7.00
N ASP A 412 -16.48 25.47 -7.64
CA ASP A 412 -17.94 25.32 -7.71
C ASP A 412 -18.50 24.24 -6.76
N TRP A 413 -17.66 23.29 -6.31
CA TRP A 413 -18.11 22.09 -5.59
C TRP A 413 -17.24 21.72 -4.39
N GLY A 414 -16.02 22.25 -4.30
CA GLY A 414 -15.11 21.98 -3.19
C GLY A 414 -15.51 22.68 -1.88
N ASP A 415 -16.31 23.75 -1.98
CA ASP A 415 -16.79 24.56 -0.86
C ASP A 415 -18.30 24.30 -0.65
N CYS A 416 -18.64 23.55 0.40
CA CYS A 416 -20.01 23.09 0.60
C CYS A 416 -20.93 24.14 1.24
N ASP A 417 -20.39 25.20 1.86
CA ASP A 417 -21.17 26.19 2.60
C ASP A 417 -20.94 27.66 2.20
N GLY A 418 -20.02 27.90 1.26
CA GLY A 418 -19.84 29.19 0.60
C GLY A 418 -18.87 30.14 1.30
N ASP A 419 -18.11 29.67 2.30
CA ASP A 419 -17.08 30.49 2.98
C ASP A 419 -15.76 30.57 2.19
N GLY A 420 -15.66 29.74 1.14
CA GLY A 420 -14.60 29.51 0.19
C GLY A 420 -13.31 28.93 0.74
N PHE A 421 -13.44 28.08 1.75
CA PHE A 421 -12.52 26.97 1.97
C PHE A 421 -13.06 25.69 1.35
N LEU A 422 -12.15 24.78 1.01
CA LEU A 422 -12.54 23.43 0.59
C LEU A 422 -12.88 22.60 1.82
N GLU A 423 -14.04 21.94 1.81
CA GLU A 423 -14.59 21.22 2.95
C GLU A 423 -15.24 19.90 2.56
N TYR A 424 -15.29 18.97 3.50
CA TYR A 424 -16.02 17.71 3.33
C TYR A 424 -17.05 17.48 4.42
N ILE A 425 -18.09 16.75 4.03
CA ILE A 425 -19.07 16.15 4.92
C ILE A 425 -19.58 14.85 4.27
N ASP A 426 -19.85 13.84 5.09
CA ASP A 426 -20.62 12.68 4.65
C ASP A 426 -22.11 12.95 4.82
N GLU A 427 -22.80 13.22 3.71
CA GLU A 427 -24.25 13.45 3.69
C GLU A 427 -25.07 12.18 3.94
N THR A 428 -24.46 11.00 3.80
CA THR A 428 -25.16 9.71 3.89
C THR A 428 -25.22 9.15 5.31
N GLY A 429 -24.27 9.53 6.16
CA GLY A 429 -24.10 9.02 7.51
C GLY A 429 -23.50 7.61 7.60
N HIS A 430 -23.10 7.01 6.47
CA HIS A 430 -22.50 5.68 6.39
C HIS A 430 -21.24 5.64 5.51
N GLY A 431 -20.80 6.79 5.00
CA GLY A 431 -19.55 6.97 4.26
C GLY A 431 -18.37 7.29 5.17
N LEU A 432 -17.28 7.80 4.59
CA LEU A 432 -16.12 8.26 5.36
C LEU A 432 -16.43 9.59 6.06
N SER A 433 -16.30 9.61 7.38
CA SER A 433 -16.46 10.84 8.17
C SER A 433 -15.32 11.82 7.98
N ASN A 434 -14.10 11.34 7.72
CA ASN A 434 -12.94 12.15 7.33
C ASN A 434 -12.51 11.79 5.90
N GLN A 435 -12.34 12.80 5.04
CA GLN A 435 -12.06 12.61 3.61
C GLN A 435 -10.68 13.14 3.16
N GLY A 436 -9.86 13.63 4.10
CA GLY A 436 -8.44 13.90 3.86
C GLY A 436 -7.59 12.64 3.97
N TRP A 437 -6.26 12.78 3.92
CA TRP A 437 -5.34 11.65 4.06
C TRP A 437 -5.41 10.97 5.42
N LYS A 438 -5.76 11.71 6.48
CA LYS A 438 -6.09 11.16 7.79
C LYS A 438 -7.58 10.78 7.85
N ASP A 439 -7.96 9.70 7.20
CA ASP A 439 -9.37 9.31 6.99
C ASP A 439 -10.00 8.48 8.12
N SER A 440 -9.27 8.19 9.22
CA SER A 440 -9.90 7.56 10.39
C SER A 440 -10.90 8.50 11.04
N GLY A 441 -12.01 7.96 11.55
CA GLY A 441 -13.11 8.78 12.07
C GLY A 441 -12.78 9.64 13.30
N ASP A 442 -11.62 9.44 13.90
CA ASP A 442 -11.14 10.12 15.09
C ASP A 442 -9.89 11.00 14.84
N SER A 443 -9.50 11.23 13.58
CA SER A 443 -8.22 11.87 13.24
C SER A 443 -8.16 13.38 13.47
N VAL A 444 -9.30 14.08 13.34
CA VAL A 444 -9.37 15.54 13.48
C VAL A 444 -9.82 15.89 14.90
N ARG A 445 -8.86 16.25 15.75
CA ARG A 445 -9.06 16.49 17.18
C ARG A 445 -8.60 17.87 17.61
N TRP A 446 -9.26 18.41 18.63
CA TRP A 446 -8.78 19.54 19.41
C TRP A 446 -7.56 19.15 20.24
N ASN A 447 -6.84 20.15 20.74
CA ASN A 447 -5.68 19.93 21.60
C ASN A 447 -6.04 19.21 22.91
N ASP A 448 -7.28 19.33 23.39
CA ASP A 448 -7.79 18.58 24.56
C ASP A 448 -8.14 17.11 24.26
N GLY A 449 -8.06 16.68 23.00
CA GLY A 449 -8.35 15.33 22.52
C GLY A 449 -9.79 15.10 22.07
N GLY A 450 -10.69 16.07 22.21
CA GLY A 450 -12.05 16.02 21.67
C GLY A 450 -12.06 15.96 20.14
N ILE A 451 -13.09 15.35 19.54
CA ILE A 451 -13.20 15.20 18.07
C ILE A 451 -13.97 16.39 17.49
N ALA A 452 -13.42 17.02 16.45
CA ALA A 452 -14.07 18.12 15.75
C ALA A 452 -15.33 17.63 15.00
N GLN A 453 -16.31 18.52 14.83
CA GLN A 453 -17.55 18.21 14.12
C GLN A 453 -17.51 18.80 12.72
N GLY A 454 -17.97 18.04 11.73
CA GLY A 454 -18.00 18.46 10.34
C GLY A 454 -19.16 19.42 10.00
N PRO A 455 -19.10 20.15 8.87
CA PRO A 455 -18.07 20.08 7.83
C PRO A 455 -16.68 20.47 8.32
N ILE A 456 -15.64 19.87 7.73
CA ILE A 456 -14.24 20.11 8.12
C ILE A 456 -13.48 20.73 6.95
N ALA A 457 -12.85 21.89 7.18
CA ALA A 457 -11.88 22.51 6.27
C ALA A 457 -10.45 22.18 6.69
N LEU A 458 -9.81 21.18 6.07
CA LEU A 458 -8.43 20.80 6.41
C LEU A 458 -7.40 21.80 5.86
N CYS A 459 -6.36 22.10 6.65
CA CYS A 459 -5.34 23.08 6.27
C CYS A 459 -4.53 22.65 5.05
N GLU A 460 -4.07 21.40 4.98
CA GLU A 460 -3.26 20.90 3.87
C GLU A 460 -4.01 20.93 2.55
N VAL A 461 -5.33 20.70 2.59
CA VAL A 461 -6.21 20.73 1.43
C VAL A 461 -6.27 22.14 0.84
N GLN A 462 -6.27 23.17 1.68
CA GLN A 462 -6.20 24.56 1.20
C GLN A 462 -4.85 24.83 0.53
N GLY A 463 -3.75 24.32 1.10
CA GLY A 463 -2.42 24.36 0.49
C GLY A 463 -2.40 23.69 -0.89
N TYR A 464 -2.97 22.50 -1.01
CA TYR A 464 -3.09 21.80 -2.30
C TYR A 464 -3.97 22.55 -3.28
N ALA A 465 -5.10 23.12 -2.84
CA ALA A 465 -6.00 23.87 -3.71
C ALA A 465 -5.32 25.14 -4.25
N TYR A 466 -4.57 25.85 -3.41
CA TYR A 466 -3.74 26.98 -3.83
C TYR A 466 -2.69 26.55 -4.87
N GLN A 467 -1.93 25.49 -4.57
CA GLN A 467 -0.90 24.97 -5.48
C GLN A 467 -1.51 24.52 -6.82
N ALA A 468 -2.64 23.81 -6.77
CA ALA A 468 -3.38 23.34 -7.93
C ALA A 468 -3.89 24.51 -8.80
N ALA A 469 -4.44 25.57 -8.21
CA ALA A 469 -4.89 26.73 -8.96
C ALA A 469 -3.72 27.46 -9.65
N MET A 470 -2.58 27.61 -8.97
CA MET A 470 -1.39 28.22 -9.55
C MET A 470 -0.80 27.38 -10.69
N LEU A 471 -0.61 26.09 -10.47
CA LEU A 471 -0.05 25.16 -11.47
C LEU A 471 -1.03 24.92 -12.64
N GLY A 472 -2.32 24.84 -12.36
CA GLY A 472 -3.36 24.76 -13.37
C GLY A 472 -3.38 25.99 -14.27
N ALA A 473 -3.28 27.20 -13.69
CA ALA A 473 -3.15 28.43 -14.45
C ALA A 473 -1.93 28.44 -15.38
N GLU A 474 -0.78 27.94 -14.92
CA GLU A 474 0.42 27.80 -15.76
C GLU A 474 0.20 26.84 -16.93
N LEU A 475 -0.47 25.70 -16.71
CA LEU A 475 -0.81 24.77 -17.78
C LEU A 475 -1.79 25.40 -18.79
N LEU A 476 -2.83 26.08 -18.32
CA LEU A 476 -3.77 26.78 -19.19
C LEU A 476 -3.04 27.78 -20.09
N GLU A 477 -2.16 28.61 -19.51
CA GLU A 477 -1.35 29.58 -20.25
C GLU A 477 -0.39 28.90 -21.24
N ARG A 478 0.32 27.85 -20.82
CA ARG A 478 1.26 27.08 -21.67
C ARG A 478 0.58 26.51 -22.90
N PHE A 479 -0.66 26.06 -22.78
CA PHE A 479 -1.43 25.43 -23.87
C PHE A 479 -2.42 26.39 -24.56
N GLY A 480 -2.37 27.68 -24.26
CA GLY A 480 -3.23 28.69 -24.90
C GLY A 480 -4.72 28.55 -24.57
N ARG A 481 -5.04 28.06 -23.37
CA ARG A 481 -6.40 28.00 -22.81
C ARG A 481 -6.69 29.25 -21.97
N ASP A 482 -7.95 29.65 -21.91
CA ASP A 482 -8.41 30.80 -21.12
C ASP A 482 -8.47 30.48 -19.61
N GLY A 483 -8.59 31.51 -18.76
CA GLY A 483 -8.86 31.34 -17.31
C GLY A 483 -7.64 31.45 -16.39
N ALA A 484 -6.42 31.51 -16.93
CA ALA A 484 -5.20 31.55 -16.11
C ALA A 484 -5.13 32.74 -15.15
N ARG A 485 -5.64 33.92 -15.57
CA ARG A 485 -5.65 35.12 -14.71
C ARG A 485 -6.66 35.00 -13.58
N GLU A 486 -7.84 34.46 -13.88
CA GLU A 486 -8.92 34.22 -12.94
C GLU A 486 -8.50 33.22 -11.86
N TRP A 487 -7.82 32.14 -12.24
CA TRP A 487 -7.29 31.16 -11.29
C TRP A 487 -6.21 31.72 -10.37
N ARG A 488 -5.32 32.58 -10.88
CA ARG A 488 -4.33 33.29 -10.04
C ARG A 488 -5.00 34.26 -9.06
N ALA A 489 -6.09 34.91 -9.47
CA ALA A 489 -6.87 35.78 -8.58
C ALA A 489 -7.59 34.96 -7.49
N TRP A 490 -8.25 33.85 -7.87
CA TRP A 490 -8.88 32.93 -6.93
C TRP A 490 -7.87 32.38 -5.90
N ALA A 491 -6.68 31.97 -6.35
CA ALA A 491 -5.61 31.50 -5.47
C ALA A 491 -5.14 32.60 -4.50
N ALA A 492 -5.01 33.85 -4.96
CA ALA A 492 -4.65 34.98 -4.10
C ALA A 492 -5.69 35.25 -3.01
N GLU A 493 -6.98 35.12 -3.33
CA GLU A 493 -8.08 35.25 -2.36
C GLU A 493 -8.08 34.11 -1.34
N LEU A 494 -7.86 32.86 -1.77
CA LEU A 494 -7.70 31.71 -0.87
C LEU A 494 -6.52 31.92 0.08
N LYS A 495 -5.36 32.33 -0.45
CA LYS A 495 -4.16 32.63 0.35
C LYS A 495 -4.43 33.71 1.41
N ALA A 496 -5.10 34.80 1.04
CA ALA A 496 -5.43 35.87 1.97
C ALA A 496 -6.38 35.39 3.09
N ARG A 497 -7.41 34.62 2.75
CA ARG A 497 -8.36 34.05 3.73
C ARG A 497 -7.71 33.05 4.66
N PHE A 498 -6.92 32.11 4.12
CA PHE A 498 -6.20 31.12 4.91
C PHE A 498 -5.33 31.78 5.97
N ASN A 499 -4.53 32.78 5.57
CA ASN A 499 -3.64 33.49 6.49
C ASN A 499 -4.38 34.35 7.52
N GLY A 500 -5.69 34.62 7.33
CA GLY A 500 -6.54 35.32 8.29
C GLY A 500 -7.28 34.41 9.28
N SER A 501 -7.59 33.17 8.89
CA SER A 501 -8.54 32.32 9.65
C SER A 501 -7.92 31.09 10.32
N PHE A 502 -6.82 30.53 9.79
CA PHE A 502 -6.31 29.23 10.24
C PHE A 502 -5.31 29.30 11.40
N TRP A 503 -4.93 30.47 11.90
CA TRP A 503 -3.80 30.57 12.82
C TRP A 503 -4.20 30.53 14.29
N VAL A 504 -3.52 29.67 15.05
CA VAL A 504 -3.59 29.57 16.51
C VAL A 504 -2.22 29.85 17.13
N GLU A 505 -2.18 30.08 18.43
CA GLU A 505 -0.94 30.34 19.17
C GLU A 505 -0.99 29.67 20.54
N ASP A 506 0.08 28.95 20.88
CA ASP A 506 0.31 28.36 22.20
C ASP A 506 1.57 28.95 22.84
N GLU A 507 1.98 28.42 24.00
CA GLU A 507 3.18 28.88 24.72
C GLU A 507 4.50 28.70 23.94
N ARG A 508 4.50 27.89 22.87
CA ARG A 508 5.66 27.56 22.02
C ARG A 508 5.61 28.26 20.67
N GLY A 509 4.56 29.04 20.42
CA GLY A 509 4.45 29.95 19.29
C GLY A 509 3.22 29.71 18.42
N ARG A 510 3.17 30.47 17.34
CA ARG A 510 2.07 30.47 16.39
C ARG A 510 2.20 29.31 15.39
N TYR A 511 1.08 28.71 14.99
CA TYR A 511 1.01 27.69 13.94
C TYR A 511 -0.39 27.63 13.29
N PRO A 512 -0.53 27.05 12.09
CA PRO A 512 -1.84 26.77 11.51
C PRO A 512 -2.57 25.66 12.29
N ALA A 513 -3.84 25.87 12.61
CA ALA A 513 -4.79 24.84 13.02
C ALA A 513 -4.86 23.73 11.97
N ILE A 514 -5.09 22.48 12.41
CA ILE A 514 -5.26 21.36 11.48
C ILE A 514 -6.46 21.57 10.57
N ALA A 515 -7.52 22.20 11.08
CA ALA A 515 -8.75 22.43 10.37
C ALA A 515 -9.56 23.62 10.90
N LEU A 516 -10.62 24.00 10.19
CA LEU A 516 -11.78 24.67 10.76
C LEU A 516 -12.92 23.65 10.93
N ASP A 517 -13.65 23.72 12.05
CA ASP A 517 -14.83 22.87 12.31
C ASP A 517 -16.13 23.46 11.72
N ALA A 518 -17.26 22.80 11.98
CA ALA A 518 -18.59 23.24 11.55
C ALA A 518 -18.95 24.69 11.94
N ASP A 519 -18.42 25.19 13.06
CA ASP A 519 -18.62 26.56 13.57
C ASP A 519 -17.51 27.52 13.10
N LYS A 520 -16.67 27.07 12.16
CA LYS A 520 -15.49 27.76 11.63
C LYS A 520 -14.46 28.12 12.70
N ARG A 521 -14.41 27.33 13.77
CA ARG A 521 -13.43 27.50 14.84
C ARG A 521 -12.14 26.76 14.47
N PRO A 522 -10.96 27.38 14.65
CA PRO A 522 -9.68 26.73 14.39
C PRO A 522 -9.44 25.56 15.34
N VAL A 523 -9.34 24.35 14.80
CA VAL A 523 -9.04 23.12 15.53
C VAL A 523 -7.55 23.10 15.88
N ASP A 524 -7.24 23.26 17.16
CA ASP A 524 -5.95 23.76 17.65
C ASP A 524 -4.87 22.70 17.91
N ALA A 525 -5.13 21.42 17.66
CA ALA A 525 -4.11 20.39 17.80
C ALA A 525 -2.98 20.57 16.76
N LEU A 526 -1.74 20.59 17.24
CA LEU A 526 -0.57 20.58 16.38
C LEU A 526 -0.40 19.19 15.74
N THR A 527 -0.35 19.15 14.41
CA THR A 527 -0.24 17.92 13.62
C THR A 527 0.70 18.09 12.45
N SER A 528 1.12 16.98 11.83
CA SER A 528 1.98 16.98 10.64
C SER A 528 1.36 17.68 9.43
N ASN A 529 0.03 17.83 9.37
CA ASN A 529 -0.70 18.47 8.27
C ASN A 529 -0.14 19.85 7.92
N ILE A 530 0.34 20.62 8.91
CA ILE A 530 0.90 21.96 8.66
C ILE A 530 2.15 21.90 7.78
N GLY A 531 2.88 20.78 7.79
CA GLY A 531 4.06 20.58 6.95
C GLY A 531 3.74 20.36 5.49
N HIS A 532 2.51 19.95 5.16
CA HIS A 532 2.04 19.86 3.78
C HIS A 532 1.75 21.24 3.15
N LEU A 533 1.75 22.31 3.95
CA LEU A 533 1.64 23.69 3.47
C LEU A 533 2.97 24.19 2.88
N LEU A 534 4.10 23.63 3.32
CA LEU A 534 5.44 24.00 2.86
C LEU A 534 5.61 23.67 1.37
N GLY A 535 6.21 24.58 0.60
CA GLY A 535 6.44 24.42 -0.84
C GLY A 535 5.18 24.63 -1.71
N THR A 536 3.99 24.81 -1.11
CA THR A 536 2.77 25.11 -1.88
C THR A 536 2.67 26.57 -2.30
N GLY A 537 3.31 27.46 -1.53
CA GLY A 537 3.21 28.92 -1.68
C GLY A 537 2.01 29.56 -0.97
N ILE A 538 1.17 28.82 -0.25
CA ILE A 538 0.02 29.39 0.48
C ILE A 538 0.44 30.24 1.69
N LEU A 539 1.57 29.92 2.31
CA LEU A 539 2.10 30.64 3.47
C LEU A 539 2.82 31.93 3.02
N ASP A 540 2.90 32.90 3.92
CA ASP A 540 3.88 33.99 3.81
C ASP A 540 5.23 33.58 4.44
N GLU A 541 6.26 34.40 4.26
CA GLU A 541 7.61 34.08 4.75
C GLU A 541 7.67 33.87 6.27
N GLN A 542 6.84 34.57 7.03
CA GLN A 542 6.79 34.39 8.49
C GLN A 542 6.08 33.09 8.84
N GLY A 543 4.98 32.79 8.16
CA GLY A 543 4.25 31.56 8.35
C GLY A 543 5.08 30.31 8.02
N VAL A 544 5.93 30.36 6.99
CA VAL A 544 6.92 29.31 6.73
C VAL A 544 7.84 29.13 7.93
N ARG A 545 8.44 30.21 8.46
CA ARG A 545 9.31 30.15 9.65
C ARG A 545 8.60 29.56 10.87
N ASP A 546 7.36 29.97 11.10
CA ASP A 546 6.54 29.51 12.23
C ASP A 546 6.25 27.99 12.10
N VAL A 547 5.84 27.53 10.92
CA VAL A 547 5.59 26.11 10.64
C VAL A 547 6.86 25.27 10.82
N VAL A 548 8.00 25.71 10.27
CA VAL A 548 9.27 24.99 10.43
C VAL A 548 9.66 24.89 11.89
N ALA A 549 9.57 25.98 12.65
CA ALA A 549 9.92 25.98 14.07
C ALA A 549 9.05 25.03 14.90
N ARG A 550 7.75 24.89 14.57
CA ARG A 550 6.85 24.00 15.30
C ARG A 550 6.99 22.53 14.88
N LEU A 551 7.20 22.25 13.59
CA LEU A 551 7.40 20.88 13.09
C LEU A 551 8.71 20.24 13.52
N THR A 552 9.77 21.04 13.67
CA THR A 552 11.11 20.54 14.02
C THR A 552 11.32 20.40 15.54
N GLY A 553 10.30 20.71 16.34
CA GLY A 553 10.34 20.51 17.79
C GLY A 553 10.29 19.03 18.19
N ASP A 554 10.85 18.71 19.36
CA ASP A 554 10.96 17.34 19.91
C ASP A 554 9.61 16.61 20.09
N ASP A 555 8.51 17.35 20.22
CA ASP A 555 7.17 16.81 20.32
C ASP A 555 6.58 16.39 18.97
N MET A 556 7.12 16.89 17.86
CA MET A 556 6.74 16.49 16.50
C MET A 556 7.74 15.51 15.88
N MET A 557 9.04 15.73 16.09
CA MET A 557 10.09 14.85 15.59
C MET A 557 10.26 13.62 16.48
N SER A 558 10.06 12.42 15.94
CA SER A 558 10.23 11.17 16.71
C SER A 558 11.67 10.65 16.75
N GLY A 559 12.53 11.20 15.89
CA GLY A 559 13.84 10.63 15.54
C GLY A 559 13.77 9.61 14.41
N TYR A 560 12.56 9.14 14.05
CA TYR A 560 12.31 8.20 12.95
C TYR A 560 11.43 8.80 11.84
N GLY A 561 10.86 9.97 12.08
CA GLY A 561 10.08 10.77 11.13
C GLY A 561 9.27 11.84 11.87
N VAL A 562 8.25 12.37 11.21
CA VAL A 562 7.33 13.36 11.78
C VAL A 562 6.12 12.62 12.36
N ARG A 563 5.78 12.87 13.62
CA ARG A 563 4.55 12.34 14.25
C ARG A 563 3.34 12.97 13.59
N THR A 564 2.27 12.19 13.44
CA THR A 564 1.01 12.74 12.93
C THR A 564 0.35 13.73 13.88
N MET A 565 0.68 13.68 15.17
CA MET A 565 0.17 14.59 16.21
C MET A 565 1.27 14.86 17.23
N SER A 566 1.33 16.10 17.73
CA SER A 566 2.28 16.47 18.78
C SER A 566 2.15 15.57 20.00
N GLY A 567 3.27 15.10 20.54
CA GLY A 567 3.34 14.33 21.77
C GLY A 567 2.82 15.07 23.03
N LEU A 568 2.51 16.35 22.92
CA LEU A 568 1.95 17.18 23.99
C LEU A 568 0.41 17.30 23.93
N ALA A 569 -0.21 16.89 22.81
CA ALA A 569 -1.66 16.99 22.64
C ALA A 569 -2.41 15.92 23.45
N GLY A 570 -3.58 16.26 23.98
CA GLY A 570 -4.43 15.34 24.75
C GLY A 570 -4.93 14.13 23.95
N GLY A 571 -4.97 14.24 22.62
CA GLY A 571 -5.32 13.15 21.70
C GLY A 571 -4.16 12.22 21.31
N TYR A 572 -2.93 12.51 21.74
CA TYR A 572 -1.75 11.75 21.32
C TYR A 572 -1.74 10.33 21.87
N SER A 573 -1.47 9.38 20.99
CA SER A 573 -1.07 8.01 21.34
C SER A 573 -0.03 7.52 20.32
N PRO A 574 1.13 6.99 20.77
CA PRO A 574 2.17 6.52 19.86
C PRO A 574 1.67 5.39 18.95
N ASP A 575 0.68 4.62 19.39
CA ASP A 575 0.10 3.49 18.66
C ASP A 575 -1.22 3.86 17.95
N SER A 576 -1.58 5.14 17.87
CA SER A 576 -2.77 5.58 17.13
C SER A 576 -2.50 5.61 15.63
N TYR A 577 -3.50 5.21 14.84
CA TYR A 577 -3.40 5.22 13.37
C TYR A 577 -3.08 6.62 12.82
N HIS A 578 -3.83 7.65 13.22
CA HIS A 578 -3.62 9.04 12.75
C HIS A 578 -3.34 10.07 13.86
N CYS A 579 -3.35 9.70 15.14
CA CYS A 579 -3.16 10.62 16.27
C CYS A 579 -1.88 10.34 17.08
N GLY A 580 -0.77 10.03 16.42
CA GLY A 580 0.54 10.01 17.08
C GLY A 580 1.61 9.17 16.40
N SER A 581 1.23 8.19 15.57
CA SER A 581 2.16 7.39 14.76
C SER A 581 3.03 8.23 13.82
N VAL A 582 3.98 7.57 13.15
CA VAL A 582 4.76 8.15 12.06
C VAL A 582 4.41 7.44 10.77
N TRP A 583 4.15 8.22 9.73
CA TRP A 583 3.91 7.75 8.37
C TRP A 583 5.08 8.19 7.47
N ALA A 584 5.66 7.23 6.72
CA ALA A 584 6.81 7.52 5.88
C ALA A 584 6.48 8.50 4.74
N HIS A 585 5.29 8.39 4.17
CA HIS A 585 4.84 9.30 3.11
C HIS A 585 4.65 10.74 3.64
N ASP A 586 3.97 10.90 4.78
CA ASP A 586 3.74 12.19 5.46
C ASP A 586 5.07 12.88 5.77
N SER A 587 6.00 12.14 6.39
CA SER A 587 7.36 12.62 6.66
C SER A 587 8.08 13.04 5.38
N ALA A 588 7.91 12.31 4.27
CA ALA A 588 8.51 12.65 3.00
C ALA A 588 7.88 13.90 2.34
N ILE A 589 6.58 14.15 2.53
CA ILE A 589 5.93 15.39 2.09
C ILE A 589 6.53 16.58 2.84
N VAL A 590 6.60 16.49 4.17
CA VAL A 590 7.21 17.54 5.01
C VAL A 590 8.66 17.78 4.62
N MET A 591 9.45 16.72 4.44
CA MET A 591 10.85 16.79 4.02
C MET A 591 11.01 17.51 2.66
N CYS A 592 10.21 17.15 1.66
CA CYS A 592 10.23 17.79 0.34
C CYS A 592 9.82 19.27 0.44
N GLY A 593 8.81 19.59 1.25
CA GLY A 593 8.39 20.97 1.51
C GLY A 593 9.48 21.81 2.17
N LEU A 594 10.13 21.29 3.22
CA LEU A 594 11.28 21.93 3.87
C LEU A 594 12.41 22.21 2.87
N ARG A 595 12.73 21.23 2.03
CA ARG A 595 13.75 21.38 0.97
C ARG A 595 13.37 22.48 -0.02
N ALA A 596 12.11 22.53 -0.46
CA ALA A 596 11.61 23.55 -1.39
C ALA A 596 11.66 24.97 -0.79
N GLU A 597 11.49 25.10 0.52
CA GLU A 597 11.57 26.37 1.26
C GLU A 597 13.01 26.74 1.69
N GLY A 598 14.01 25.90 1.38
CA GLY A 598 15.43 26.14 1.66
C GLY A 598 15.95 25.64 3.02
N TYR A 599 15.14 24.90 3.79
CA TYR A 599 15.47 24.31 5.09
C TYR A 599 16.13 22.94 4.92
N VAL A 600 17.37 22.97 4.41
CA VAL A 600 18.11 21.77 3.99
C VAL A 600 18.50 20.87 5.16
N GLU A 601 18.88 21.46 6.30
CA GLU A 601 19.34 20.71 7.48
C GLU A 601 18.17 19.96 8.12
N GLU A 602 17.02 20.62 8.23
CA GLU A 602 15.76 20.07 8.75
C GLU A 602 15.24 18.93 7.84
N ALA A 603 15.27 19.12 6.52
CA ALA A 603 14.93 18.07 5.57
C ALA A 603 15.89 16.86 5.69
N ALA A 604 17.19 17.11 5.84
CA ALA A 604 18.17 16.04 6.01
C ALA A 604 17.96 15.24 7.32
N ALA A 605 17.53 15.90 8.40
CA ALA A 605 17.21 15.24 9.66
C ALA A 605 16.01 14.28 9.53
N ILE A 606 14.97 14.65 8.77
CA ILE A 606 13.85 13.74 8.49
C ILE A 606 14.32 12.55 7.62
N ALA A 607 15.14 12.81 6.60
CA ALA A 607 15.70 11.74 5.76
C ALA A 607 16.52 10.74 6.58
N GLU A 608 17.34 11.21 7.51
CA GLU A 608 18.12 10.36 8.43
C GLU A 608 17.22 9.52 9.34
N GLY A 609 16.13 10.10 9.85
CA GLY A 609 15.13 9.39 10.64
C GLY A 609 14.46 8.27 9.86
N LEU A 610 14.05 8.52 8.61
CA LEU A 610 13.43 7.51 7.76
C LEU A 610 14.40 6.37 7.39
N ILE A 611 15.67 6.69 7.11
CA ILE A 611 16.71 5.68 6.84
C ILE A 611 16.95 4.81 8.09
N SER A 612 16.93 5.43 9.28
CA SER A 612 17.07 4.71 10.55
C SER A 612 15.84 3.85 10.85
N ALA A 613 14.64 4.30 10.48
CA ALA A 613 13.42 3.51 10.57
C ALA A 613 13.46 2.29 9.65
N ALA A 614 13.98 2.44 8.41
CA ALA A 614 14.08 1.35 7.45
C ALA A 614 14.82 0.12 8.01
N GLU A 615 15.92 0.33 8.74
CA GLU A 615 16.69 -0.75 9.37
C GLU A 615 15.87 -1.56 10.38
N ARG A 616 14.86 -0.95 11.02
CA ARG A 616 13.99 -1.61 12.00
C ARG A 616 12.92 -2.50 11.39
N PHE A 617 12.62 -2.31 10.11
CA PHE A 617 11.54 -3.00 9.40
C PHE A 617 12.06 -3.83 8.23
N ASP A 618 13.25 -4.43 8.37
CA ASP A 618 13.90 -5.24 7.33
C ASP A 618 14.01 -4.52 5.97
N TYR A 619 14.15 -3.19 6.00
CA TYR A 619 14.17 -2.30 4.82
C TYR A 619 12.87 -2.27 3.99
N GLN A 620 11.78 -2.84 4.49
CA GLN A 620 10.42 -2.72 3.97
C GLN A 620 9.60 -1.90 4.97
N ILE A 621 9.72 -0.57 4.91
CA ILE A 621 8.97 0.31 5.81
C ILE A 621 7.46 0.10 5.60
N PRO A 622 6.69 -0.16 6.67
CA PRO A 622 5.24 -0.34 6.58
C PRO A 622 4.51 0.97 6.27
N GLU A 623 3.19 0.89 6.15
CA GLU A 623 2.30 2.04 6.06
C GLU A 623 2.57 3.09 7.16
N LEU A 624 2.68 2.63 8.42
CA LEU A 624 2.97 3.45 9.60
C LEU A 624 3.64 2.63 10.71
N TYR A 625 4.23 3.32 11.68
CA TYR A 625 4.85 2.74 12.88
C TYR A 625 4.72 3.69 14.09
N SER A 626 5.13 3.23 15.28
CA SER A 626 4.89 3.98 16.52
C SER A 626 5.49 5.40 16.49
N GLY A 627 4.79 6.31 17.17
CA GLY A 627 5.17 7.72 17.32
C GLY A 627 6.35 7.99 18.23
N ASP A 628 6.68 7.02 19.08
CA ASP A 628 7.78 7.13 20.03
C ASP A 628 9.07 6.48 19.49
N ALA A 629 10.19 6.85 20.10
CA ALA A 629 11.48 6.33 19.67
C ALA A 629 11.72 4.87 20.13
N GLY A 630 11.00 4.42 21.17
CA GLY A 630 11.27 3.16 21.87
C GLY A 630 12.68 3.06 22.47
N GLU A 631 12.94 2.00 23.24
CA GLU A 631 14.30 1.71 23.72
C GLU A 631 15.20 1.16 22.59
N TYR A 632 14.59 0.44 21.65
CA TYR A 632 15.29 -0.25 20.56
C TYR A 632 14.86 0.24 19.17
N GLY A 633 14.22 1.42 19.06
CA GLY A 633 13.58 1.89 17.84
C GLY A 633 12.06 1.77 17.88
N PRO A 634 11.36 2.34 16.88
CA PRO A 634 9.90 2.39 16.83
C PRO A 634 9.32 0.99 16.73
N ALA A 635 8.18 0.79 17.38
CA ALA A 635 7.43 -0.45 17.31
C ALA A 635 6.62 -0.51 16.00
N PRO A 636 6.42 -1.71 15.42
CA PRO A 636 5.55 -1.86 14.26
C PRO A 636 4.10 -1.58 14.64
N TYR A 637 3.36 -0.90 13.77
CA TYR A 637 1.92 -0.78 13.93
C TYR A 637 1.25 -2.14 13.58
N PRO A 638 0.40 -2.71 14.46
CA PRO A 638 0.01 -4.12 14.34
C PRO A 638 -0.68 -4.54 13.04
N ALA A 639 -1.48 -3.65 12.44
CA ALA A 639 -2.30 -3.94 11.27
C ALA A 639 -1.87 -3.17 10.00
N ALA A 640 -0.67 -2.58 10.00
CA ALA A 640 -0.20 -1.73 8.91
C ALA A 640 -0.03 -2.52 7.62
N CYS A 641 -0.41 -1.91 6.49
CA CYS A 641 -0.08 -2.49 5.19
C CYS A 641 1.43 -2.54 4.99
N HIS A 642 1.93 -3.63 4.41
CA HIS A 642 3.28 -3.70 3.89
C HIS A 642 3.38 -4.77 2.79
N PRO A 643 3.86 -4.45 1.58
CA PRO A 643 4.26 -3.12 1.16
C PRO A 643 3.07 -2.15 1.00
N GLN A 644 3.36 -0.87 1.18
CA GLN A 644 2.47 0.27 0.95
C GLN A 644 3.13 1.21 -0.07
N ALA A 645 2.43 1.56 -1.15
CA ALA A 645 3.03 2.26 -2.29
C ALA A 645 3.60 3.63 -1.92
N TRP A 646 2.87 4.48 -1.19
CA TRP A 646 3.39 5.80 -0.82
C TRP A 646 4.55 5.75 0.19
N SER A 647 4.64 4.69 1.01
CA SER A 647 5.74 4.47 1.96
C SER A 647 6.96 3.96 1.22
N ALA A 648 6.80 3.02 0.29
CA ALA A 648 7.89 2.57 -0.58
C ALA A 648 8.40 3.71 -1.48
N ALA A 649 7.51 4.49 -2.08
CA ALA A 649 7.88 5.63 -2.93
C ALA A 649 8.56 6.77 -2.16
N SER A 650 8.35 6.88 -0.83
CA SER A 650 9.08 7.83 0.01
C SER A 650 10.60 7.65 -0.03
N SER A 651 11.09 6.44 -0.32
CA SER A 651 12.52 6.20 -0.54
C SER A 651 13.06 7.02 -1.72
N VAL A 652 12.28 7.18 -2.79
CA VAL A 652 12.65 7.98 -3.97
C VAL A 652 12.58 9.48 -3.66
N ALA A 653 11.66 9.90 -2.78
CA ALA A 653 11.67 11.27 -2.26
C ALA A 653 12.96 11.56 -1.47
N VAL A 654 13.41 10.63 -0.62
CA VAL A 654 14.69 10.76 0.11
C VAL A 654 15.88 10.85 -0.85
N LEU A 655 15.94 9.99 -1.88
CA LEU A 655 16.96 10.08 -2.92
C LEU A 655 16.95 11.45 -3.60
N SER A 656 15.77 11.98 -3.88
CA SER A 656 15.60 13.26 -4.57
C SER A 656 16.13 14.44 -3.75
N VAL A 657 15.88 14.44 -2.44
CA VAL A 657 16.42 15.45 -1.53
C VAL A 657 17.93 15.33 -1.37
N LEU A 658 18.45 14.10 -1.23
CA LEU A 658 19.89 13.87 -1.01
C LEU A 658 20.74 14.18 -2.25
N LEU A 659 20.22 13.89 -3.45
CA LEU A 659 20.88 14.10 -4.74
C LEU A 659 20.51 15.43 -5.43
N ASP A 660 19.58 16.19 -4.85
CA ASP A 660 19.04 17.42 -5.43
C ASP A 660 18.47 17.21 -6.85
N LEU A 661 17.62 16.18 -7.00
CA LEU A 661 16.96 15.85 -8.27
C LEU A 661 15.84 16.86 -8.55
N ASN A 662 15.95 17.55 -9.68
CA ASN A 662 15.01 18.59 -10.10
C ASN A 662 14.60 18.41 -11.58
N PRO A 663 13.40 18.86 -11.98
CA PRO A 663 12.97 18.80 -13.37
C PRO A 663 13.95 19.51 -14.31
N GLY A 664 14.35 18.85 -15.40
CA GLY A 664 15.26 19.41 -16.41
C GLY A 664 16.75 19.43 -16.01
N GLY A 665 17.11 18.92 -14.83
CA GLY A 665 18.50 18.66 -14.46
C GLY A 665 19.03 17.40 -15.14
N ASP A 666 20.30 17.40 -15.57
CA ASP A 666 20.95 16.19 -16.05
C ASP A 666 21.05 15.17 -14.91
N CYS A 667 20.44 13.99 -15.06
CA CYS A 667 20.57 12.85 -14.13
C CYS A 667 21.98 12.22 -14.13
N GLY A 668 22.99 12.93 -14.63
CA GLY A 668 24.35 12.47 -14.76
C GLY A 668 25.32 13.64 -14.63
N ALA A 669 26.28 13.47 -13.72
CA ALA A 669 27.40 14.38 -13.42
C ALA A 669 27.11 15.58 -12.51
N GLY A 670 27.27 15.37 -11.21
CA GLY A 670 27.96 16.35 -10.37
C GLY A 670 27.12 17.42 -9.66
N ASN A 671 25.80 17.26 -9.53
CA ASN A 671 25.07 18.01 -8.51
C ASN A 671 25.65 17.61 -7.17
N ALA A 672 26.28 18.55 -6.48
CA ALA A 672 26.91 18.28 -5.20
C ALA A 672 25.85 17.65 -4.29
N PRO A 673 26.08 16.44 -3.76
CA PRO A 673 25.18 15.88 -2.78
C PRO A 673 24.98 16.92 -1.69
N CYS A 674 23.80 16.94 -1.07
CA CYS A 674 23.66 17.67 0.19
C CYS A 674 24.87 17.32 1.06
N GLY A 675 25.41 18.26 1.84
CA GLY A 675 26.61 18.03 2.66
C GLY A 675 26.47 16.91 3.72
N SER A 676 25.36 16.17 3.69
CA SER A 676 25.04 15.02 4.51
C SER A 676 25.99 13.84 4.23
N PRO A 677 26.52 13.19 5.28
CA PRO A 677 27.22 11.92 5.17
C PRO A 677 26.41 10.83 4.44
N LEU A 678 25.07 10.88 4.48
CA LEU A 678 24.16 9.92 3.86
C LEU A 678 24.25 9.90 2.33
N ALA A 679 24.70 10.99 1.72
CA ALA A 679 24.79 11.13 0.28
C ALA A 679 26.17 10.71 -0.29
N ARG A 680 27.08 10.20 0.55
CA ARG A 680 28.39 9.69 0.11
C ARG A 680 28.23 8.42 -0.73
N GLY A 681 28.90 8.40 -1.89
CA GLY A 681 28.83 7.30 -2.83
C GLY A 681 27.45 7.11 -3.50
N LEU A 682 26.45 7.95 -3.15
CA LEU A 682 25.07 7.83 -3.58
C LEU A 682 24.94 8.08 -5.09
N ARG A 683 24.37 7.11 -5.80
CA ARG A 683 24.08 7.21 -7.24
C ARG A 683 22.94 6.29 -7.64
N ILE A 684 22.27 6.67 -8.72
CA ILE A 684 21.23 5.87 -9.38
C ILE A 684 21.84 5.30 -10.67
N GLU A 685 21.98 3.98 -10.73
CA GLU A 685 22.43 3.24 -11.92
C GLU A 685 21.20 2.86 -12.75
N ARG A 686 21.30 3.01 -14.08
CA ARG A 686 20.25 2.68 -15.06
C ARG A 686 20.78 1.76 -16.15
#